data_AF-A0A931EMX5-F1
#
_entry.id   AF-A0A931EMX5-F1
#
_cell.length_a   1.000
_cell.length_b   1.000
_cell.length_c   1.000
_cell.angle_alpha   90.00
_cell.angle_beta   90.00
_cell.angle_gamma   90.00
#
_symmetry.space_group_name_H-M   'P 1'
#
loop_
_entity.id
_entity.type
_entity.pdbx_description
1 polymer ?
#
loop_
_entity_poly.entity_id
_entity_poly.type
_entity_poly.pdbx_seq_one_letter_code
_entity_poly.pdbx_strand_id
1 'polypeptide(L)'
;MTWNTNTAQYKQRLATWLTQGADMVGDSYKPAQEVHSTNPWWRVMCLTGVDYFSTLGYQPGIAALAAGALSPIATLILVLVTLFGALPMYRRVAQESPHGNGSISMLGHLLEGWWNKLLILALLGFLATDFVITITLSAADASAHIIENPFAPHWLNHPVLITLVLVALLGAIFLMGFREAIGVAVLLVVAYLALNVVVVVVGFQQLVQQPHLIPDWARLLSINYADPLAVTVAALLVFPRLALGLSGFETGVAVMPQVKGDPGDNPGYPQGRIRNTQKLLTTAALIMSVLLVTTSLITILLIPAQAFQSGGEANGRALAYLAHRYLGNVFGTVYDISTILILWFAGASAMAGLLNIVPRYLPRFGMAPEWAGATRPLTLVFTLICFVVTLIFRASVDAQASAYATGVLVVMTSAAVAVTLSAHRKGQRTAAVAFAFIGVILLYTLVVNVAERPEGLQIATVFIASILVVSFLSRLYRALELRVEKVQLDPLAEHFLRDGVSEVRLIAHHRQHGAAYEYSQKERRIRQETHLPEDESVLFVEVGVVDASEFSGVLKVRGVEVGEHRILRTESSAVPNAIAALGLYLRERTGKAPHIYFEWGERSPLQAALRFVLFGEGDVPTVTREILRRAEPNPELRPATHVGGR
;
A
#
# COMPACT_ATOMS: atom_id res chain seq x y z
N MET A 1 27.05 -41.17 6.04
CA MET A 1 25.71 -40.67 6.43
C MET A 1 25.75 -39.31 7.15
N THR A 2 26.80 -38.49 6.98
CA THR A 2 27.03 -37.26 7.79
C THR A 2 26.92 -35.94 7.01
N TRP A 3 26.61 -35.97 5.71
CA TRP A 3 26.47 -34.76 4.88
C TRP A 3 25.06 -34.14 4.89
N ASN A 4 24.04 -34.82 5.43
CA ASN A 4 22.64 -34.36 5.41
C ASN A 4 22.19 -33.60 6.68
N THR A 5 22.93 -33.69 7.78
CA THR A 5 22.53 -33.07 9.07
C THR A 5 22.91 -31.59 9.15
N ASN A 6 24.07 -31.20 8.60
CA ASN A 6 24.49 -29.79 8.56
C ASN A 6 23.57 -28.96 7.65
N THR A 7 23.24 -29.45 6.46
CA THR A 7 22.32 -28.74 5.55
C THR A 7 20.93 -28.56 6.15
N ALA A 8 20.42 -29.53 6.92
CA ALA A 8 19.16 -29.38 7.65
C ALA A 8 19.23 -28.31 8.75
N GLN A 9 20.31 -28.28 9.56
CA GLN A 9 20.51 -27.26 10.59
C GLN A 9 20.70 -25.85 10.01
N TYR A 10 21.44 -25.71 8.90
CA TYR A 10 21.59 -24.43 8.20
C TYR A 10 20.26 -23.97 7.60
N LYS A 11 19.49 -24.86 6.98
CA LYS A 11 18.14 -24.56 6.48
C LYS A 11 17.20 -24.12 7.61
N GLN A 12 17.27 -24.77 8.77
CA GLN A 12 16.43 -24.45 9.92
C GLN A 12 16.84 -23.11 10.55
N ARG A 13 18.14 -22.84 10.73
CA ARG A 13 18.63 -21.53 11.19
C ARG A 13 18.33 -20.40 10.21
N LEU A 14 18.47 -20.64 8.91
CA LEU A 14 18.12 -19.69 7.86
C LEU A 14 16.61 -19.43 7.85
N ALA A 15 15.79 -20.47 7.96
CA ALA A 15 14.34 -20.36 8.04
C ALA A 15 13.94 -19.54 9.28
N THR A 16 14.45 -19.87 10.46
CA THR A 16 14.18 -19.12 11.70
C THR A 16 14.67 -17.67 11.61
N TRP A 17 15.83 -17.41 11.01
CA TRP A 17 16.31 -16.04 10.79
C TRP A 17 15.42 -15.29 9.78
N LEU A 18 14.96 -15.94 8.71
CA LEU A 18 14.06 -15.33 7.73
C LEU A 18 12.67 -15.05 8.33
N THR A 19 12.16 -15.90 9.23
CA THR A 19 10.83 -15.77 9.82
C THR A 19 10.82 -15.09 11.20
N GLN A 20 11.98 -14.70 11.75
CA GLN A 20 12.07 -13.91 12.99
C GLN A 20 11.25 -12.61 12.84
N GLY A 21 10.14 -12.52 13.57
CA GLY A 21 9.16 -11.43 13.49
C GLY A 21 7.78 -11.83 12.96
N ALA A 22 7.63 -13.03 12.37
CA ALA A 22 6.35 -13.56 11.89
C ALA A 22 5.40 -13.96 13.04
N ASP A 23 5.94 -14.32 14.21
CA ASP A 23 5.18 -14.81 15.38
C ASP A 23 4.27 -13.74 16.03
N MET A 24 4.37 -12.47 15.62
CA MET A 24 3.50 -11.38 16.12
C MET A 24 2.17 -11.24 15.37
N VAL A 25 1.88 -12.12 14.40
CA VAL A 25 0.66 -12.05 13.57
C VAL A 25 -0.45 -13.00 14.06
N GLY A 26 -0.11 -14.01 14.87
CA GLY A 26 -1.07 -15.03 15.36
C GLY A 26 -1.84 -14.65 16.63
N ASP A 27 -1.26 -13.86 17.53
CA ASP A 27 -1.97 -13.45 18.74
C ASP A 27 -2.87 -12.26 18.45
N SER A 28 -4.19 -12.48 18.51
CA SER A 28 -5.25 -11.50 18.79
C SER A 28 -4.82 -10.05 18.56
N TYR A 29 -5.20 -9.43 17.44
CA TYR A 29 -4.93 -8.02 17.07
C TYR A 29 -5.26 -7.05 18.21
N LYS A 30 -4.37 -6.99 19.20
CA LYS A 30 -4.05 -5.79 19.95
C LYS A 30 -3.30 -4.98 18.91
N PRO A 31 -3.68 -3.72 18.63
CA PRO A 31 -2.85 -2.87 17.80
C PRO A 31 -1.47 -2.99 18.40
N ALA A 32 -0.53 -3.54 17.63
CA ALA A 32 0.83 -3.68 18.06
C ALA A 32 1.25 -2.27 18.45
N GLN A 33 1.27 -1.99 19.75
CA GLN A 33 2.17 -1.03 20.34
C GLN A 33 3.56 -1.63 20.17
N GLU A 34 3.98 -1.89 18.92
CA GLU A 34 5.38 -1.75 18.63
C GLU A 34 5.64 -0.29 18.95
N VAL A 35 6.32 -0.11 20.08
CA VAL A 35 6.97 1.12 20.48
C VAL A 35 8.05 1.38 19.42
N HIS A 36 7.66 1.72 18.19
CA HIS A 36 8.47 2.62 17.42
C HIS A 36 8.59 3.85 18.30
N SER A 37 9.82 4.15 18.71
CA SER A 37 10.13 5.39 19.41
C SER A 37 9.44 6.51 18.63
N THR A 38 8.43 7.12 19.22
CA THR A 38 7.76 8.24 18.56
C THR A 38 8.75 9.39 18.53
N ASN A 39 8.86 10.04 17.37
CA ASN A 39 9.82 11.09 17.15
C ASN A 39 9.11 12.45 17.03
N PRO A 40 9.80 13.55 17.38
CA PRO A 40 9.33 14.88 17.05
C PRO A 40 8.99 15.00 15.56
N TRP A 41 7.91 15.72 15.24
CA TRP A 41 7.39 15.82 13.88
C TRP A 41 8.41 16.30 12.84
N TRP A 42 9.35 17.17 13.23
CA TRP A 42 10.38 17.68 12.33
C TRP A 42 11.43 16.60 11.96
N ARG A 43 11.68 15.61 12.83
CA ARG A 43 12.55 14.47 12.50
C ARG A 43 11.87 13.53 11.53
N VAL A 44 10.58 13.28 11.76
CA VAL A 44 9.75 12.48 10.86
C VAL A 44 9.58 13.20 9.51
N MET A 45 9.52 14.54 9.51
CA MET A 45 9.55 15.35 8.29
C MET A 45 10.80 15.10 7.46
N CYS A 46 11.97 14.93 8.09
CA CYS A 46 13.19 14.57 7.35
C CYS A 46 13.11 13.15 6.79
N LEU A 47 12.52 12.19 7.52
CA LEU A 47 12.31 10.84 7.00
C LEU A 47 11.41 10.82 5.75
N THR A 48 10.33 11.60 5.75
CA THR A 48 9.46 11.75 4.56
C THR A 48 10.10 12.65 3.51
N GLY A 49 10.91 13.59 3.99
CA GLY A 49 11.57 14.60 3.19
C GLY A 49 12.71 14.04 2.35
N VAL A 50 13.29 12.88 2.69
CA VAL A 50 14.25 12.25 1.78
C VAL A 50 13.62 11.89 0.45
N ASP A 51 12.34 11.54 0.41
CA ASP A 51 11.56 11.27 -0.80
C ASP A 51 11.05 12.57 -1.44
N TYR A 52 10.48 13.47 -0.62
CA TYR A 52 9.91 14.70 -1.18
C TYR A 52 10.98 15.70 -1.65
N PHE A 53 12.01 15.97 -0.84
CA PHE A 53 13.06 16.95 -1.17
C PHE A 53 14.04 16.43 -2.23
N SER A 54 14.28 15.12 -2.34
CA SER A 54 15.15 14.56 -3.39
C SER A 54 14.62 14.84 -4.79
N THR A 55 13.32 15.10 -4.94
CA THR A 55 12.70 15.50 -6.20
C THR A 55 13.36 16.75 -6.81
N LEU A 56 14.01 17.61 -6.01
CA LEU A 56 14.80 18.74 -6.52
C LEU A 56 15.98 18.32 -7.41
N GLY A 57 16.48 17.09 -7.28
CA GLY A 57 17.59 16.56 -8.08
C GLY A 57 17.26 16.57 -9.57
N TYR A 58 16.06 16.09 -9.91
CA TYR A 58 15.62 15.90 -11.29
C TYR A 58 14.50 16.86 -11.75
N GLN A 59 13.61 17.31 -10.86
CA GLN A 59 12.38 18.04 -11.22
C GLN A 59 12.64 19.35 -12.00
N PRO A 60 13.62 20.20 -11.66
CA PRO A 60 13.90 21.40 -12.46
C PRO A 60 14.30 21.06 -13.91
N GLY A 61 15.05 19.97 -14.10
CA GLY A 61 15.42 19.48 -15.43
C GLY A 61 14.23 18.94 -16.21
N ILE A 62 13.37 18.13 -15.57
CA ILE A 62 12.14 17.61 -16.18
C ILE A 62 11.20 18.76 -16.56
N ALA A 63 11.04 19.76 -15.69
CA ALA A 63 10.21 20.93 -15.93
C ALA A 63 10.73 21.75 -17.13
N ALA A 64 12.04 21.97 -17.22
CA ALA A 64 12.67 22.63 -18.36
C ALA A 64 12.46 21.85 -19.67
N LEU A 65 12.61 20.52 -19.65
CA LEU A 65 12.37 19.67 -20.82
C LEU A 65 10.90 19.64 -21.25
N ALA A 66 9.97 19.62 -20.30
CA ALA A 66 8.55 19.49 -20.57
C ALA A 66 7.90 20.81 -21.02
N ALA A 67 8.35 21.94 -20.45
CA ALA A 67 7.71 23.24 -20.59
C ALA A 67 8.60 24.33 -21.21
N GLY A 68 9.90 24.09 -21.36
CA GLY A 68 10.84 25.08 -21.87
C GLY A 68 10.74 26.40 -21.09
N ALA A 69 10.59 27.50 -21.80
CA ALA A 69 10.47 28.83 -21.20
C ALA A 69 9.25 29.00 -20.28
N LEU A 70 8.21 28.17 -20.41
CA LEU A 70 7.05 28.19 -19.49
C LEU A 70 7.35 27.52 -18.14
N SER A 71 8.48 26.83 -17.98
CA SER A 71 8.80 26.03 -16.80
C SER A 71 8.59 26.75 -15.46
N PRO A 72 9.05 28.01 -15.24
CA PRO A 72 8.79 28.70 -13.96
C PRO A 72 7.31 28.96 -13.69
N ILE A 73 6.52 29.27 -14.72
CA ILE A 73 5.09 29.56 -14.59
C ILE A 73 4.31 28.27 -14.35
N ALA A 74 4.64 27.20 -15.09
CA ALA A 74 4.06 25.87 -14.85
C ALA A 74 4.42 25.34 -13.45
N THR A 75 5.65 25.60 -12.98
CA THR A 75 6.08 25.26 -11.62
C THR A 75 5.33 26.07 -10.56
N LEU A 76 5.00 27.34 -10.84
CA LEU A 76 4.16 28.14 -9.95
C LEU A 76 2.75 27.55 -9.85
N ILE A 77 2.16 27.12 -10.96
CA ILE A 77 0.85 26.43 -10.96
C ILE A 77 0.93 25.14 -10.13
N LEU A 78 1.97 24.33 -10.31
CA LEU A 78 2.23 23.14 -9.51
C LEU A 78 2.26 23.46 -8.01
N VAL A 79 2.96 24.52 -7.61
CA VAL A 79 3.01 24.99 -6.22
C VAL A 79 1.65 25.45 -5.71
N LEU A 80 0.85 26.15 -6.52
CA LEU A 80 -0.51 26.53 -6.15
C LEU A 80 -1.40 25.29 -5.94
N VAL A 81 -1.34 24.32 -6.85
CA VAL A 81 -2.06 23.03 -6.69
C VAL A 81 -1.57 22.28 -5.46
N THR A 82 -0.27 22.35 -5.14
CA THR A 82 0.30 21.74 -3.93
C THR A 82 -0.29 22.38 -2.67
N LEU A 83 -0.22 23.70 -2.54
CA LEU A 83 -0.59 24.43 -1.32
C LEU A 83 -2.09 24.52 -1.11
N PHE A 84 -2.87 24.68 -2.20
CA PHE A 84 -4.32 24.89 -2.14
C PHE A 84 -5.14 23.64 -2.52
N GLY A 85 -4.51 22.62 -3.10
CA GLY A 85 -5.15 21.35 -3.45
C GLY A 85 -4.65 20.19 -2.58
N ALA A 86 -3.41 19.76 -2.80
CA ALA A 86 -2.84 18.57 -2.15
C ALA A 86 -2.73 18.72 -0.62
N LEU A 87 -2.21 19.85 -0.13
CA LEU A 87 -2.04 20.09 1.31
C LEU A 87 -3.35 20.05 2.11
N PRO A 88 -4.42 20.79 1.76
CA PRO A 88 -5.68 20.71 2.50
C PRO A 88 -6.32 19.32 2.41
N MET A 89 -6.22 18.66 1.25
CA MET A 89 -6.66 17.27 1.07
C MET A 89 -5.92 16.34 2.04
N TYR A 90 -4.59 16.34 2.06
CA TYR A 90 -3.80 15.46 2.91
C TYR A 90 -3.86 15.81 4.40
N ARG A 91 -4.10 17.08 4.76
CA ARG A 91 -4.45 17.45 6.14
C ARG A 91 -5.76 16.80 6.59
N ARG A 92 -6.72 16.62 5.69
CA ARG A 92 -7.97 15.91 5.97
C ARG A 92 -7.75 14.40 6.04
N VAL A 93 -6.95 13.82 5.14
CA VAL A 93 -6.57 12.40 5.22
C VAL A 93 -5.90 12.09 6.56
N ALA A 94 -4.98 12.95 7.02
CA ALA A 94 -4.32 12.79 8.32
C ALA A 94 -5.30 12.85 9.52
N GLN A 95 -6.40 13.60 9.40
CA GLN A 95 -7.45 13.64 10.44
C GLN A 95 -8.29 12.37 10.48
N GLU A 96 -8.57 11.77 9.31
CA GLU A 96 -9.48 10.62 9.20
C GLU A 96 -8.76 9.27 9.25
N SER A 97 -7.45 9.24 9.00
CA SER A 97 -6.62 8.04 9.00
C SER A 97 -5.37 8.22 9.90
N PRO A 98 -5.54 8.46 11.22
CA PRO A 98 -4.43 8.81 12.12
C PRO A 98 -3.44 7.67 12.42
N HIS A 99 -3.73 6.47 11.93
CA HIS A 99 -2.93 5.26 12.08
C HIS A 99 -2.01 4.97 10.88
N GLY A 100 -1.91 5.91 9.93
CA GLY A 100 -1.01 5.81 8.78
C GLY A 100 -1.48 4.88 7.68
N ASN A 101 -2.79 4.62 7.62
CA ASN A 101 -3.37 3.74 6.60
C ASN A 101 -3.76 4.49 5.31
N GLY A 102 -3.62 5.81 5.30
CA GLY A 102 -3.86 6.68 4.14
C GLY A 102 -5.31 6.70 3.65
N SER A 103 -5.48 7.10 2.39
CA SER A 103 -6.76 7.15 1.68
C SER A 103 -7.35 5.76 1.40
N ILE A 104 -6.51 4.72 1.29
CA ILE A 104 -6.94 3.34 1.02
C ILE A 104 -7.88 2.85 2.13
N SER A 105 -7.53 3.06 3.41
CA SER A 105 -8.40 2.69 4.52
C SER A 105 -9.68 3.53 4.55
N MET A 106 -9.61 4.83 4.21
CA MET A 106 -10.80 5.67 4.13
C MET A 106 -11.79 5.10 3.11
N LEU A 107 -11.34 4.77 1.90
CA LEU A 107 -12.19 4.16 0.87
C LEU A 107 -12.72 2.79 1.30
N GLY A 108 -11.90 2.00 2.00
CA GLY A 108 -12.30 0.71 2.54
C GLY A 108 -13.48 0.75 3.51
N HIS A 109 -13.60 1.81 4.30
CA HIS A 109 -14.76 2.02 5.18
C HIS A 109 -15.94 2.73 4.49
N LEU A 110 -15.69 3.42 3.37
CA LEU A 110 -16.71 4.19 2.67
C LEU A 110 -17.48 3.35 1.65
N LEU A 111 -16.87 2.37 1.00
CA LEU A 111 -17.51 1.57 -0.05
C LEU A 111 -17.91 0.18 0.48
N GLU A 112 -19.07 -0.32 0.06
CA GLU A 112 -19.58 -1.64 0.46
C GLU A 112 -19.45 -2.66 -0.69
N GLY A 113 -19.32 -3.95 -0.34
CA GLY A 113 -19.32 -5.05 -1.30
C GLY A 113 -17.96 -5.36 -1.94
N TRP A 114 -17.97 -6.23 -2.96
CA TRP A 114 -16.76 -6.79 -3.57
C TRP A 114 -16.00 -5.82 -4.48
N TRP A 115 -16.69 -4.83 -5.06
CA TRP A 115 -16.06 -3.76 -5.83
C TRP A 115 -15.11 -2.93 -5.00
N ASN A 116 -15.38 -2.76 -3.70
CA ASN A 116 -14.45 -2.13 -2.76
C ASN A 116 -13.12 -2.89 -2.70
N LYS A 117 -13.16 -4.22 -2.64
CA LYS A 117 -11.95 -5.06 -2.60
C LYS A 117 -11.14 -4.95 -3.88
N LEU A 118 -11.80 -5.00 -5.04
CA LEU A 118 -11.11 -4.80 -6.32
C LEU A 118 -10.49 -3.41 -6.42
N LEU A 119 -11.19 -2.37 -5.96
CA LEU A 119 -10.67 -1.01 -5.94
C LEU A 119 -9.43 -0.92 -5.04
N ILE A 120 -9.50 -1.45 -3.81
CA ILE A 120 -8.36 -1.45 -2.87
C ILE A 120 -7.18 -2.22 -3.46
N LEU A 121 -7.42 -3.36 -4.11
CA LEU A 121 -6.39 -4.15 -4.79
C LEU A 121 -5.73 -3.39 -5.94
N ALA A 122 -6.53 -2.71 -6.76
CA ALA A 122 -6.02 -1.87 -7.83
C ALA A 122 -5.18 -0.71 -7.25
N LEU A 123 -5.68 -0.01 -6.22
CA LEU A 123 -4.95 1.07 -5.54
C LEU A 123 -3.66 0.57 -4.90
N LEU A 124 -3.66 -0.62 -4.31
CA LEU A 124 -2.47 -1.24 -3.74
C LEU A 124 -1.45 -1.60 -4.83
N GLY A 125 -1.90 -2.00 -6.01
CA GLY A 125 -1.02 -2.21 -7.17
C GLY A 125 -0.42 -0.90 -7.71
N PHE A 126 -1.19 0.18 -7.77
CA PHE A 126 -0.65 1.50 -8.11
C PHE A 126 0.35 1.99 -7.06
N LEU A 127 0.04 1.82 -5.76
CA LEU A 127 0.95 2.19 -4.67
C LEU A 127 2.22 1.32 -4.67
N ALA A 128 2.10 0.02 -4.97
CA ALA A 128 3.26 -0.86 -5.13
C ALA A 128 4.12 -0.44 -6.32
N THR A 129 3.49 -0.07 -7.44
CA THR A 129 4.18 0.48 -8.62
C THR A 129 4.92 1.75 -8.25
N ASP A 130 4.24 2.69 -7.58
CA ASP A 130 4.78 3.97 -7.15
C ASP A 130 6.05 3.78 -6.29
N PHE A 131 5.97 2.97 -5.23
CA PHE A 131 7.12 2.75 -4.34
C PHE A 131 8.24 1.92 -4.98
N VAL A 132 7.93 0.91 -5.81
CA VAL A 132 8.97 0.16 -6.53
C VAL A 132 9.70 1.08 -7.51
N ILE A 133 8.96 1.90 -8.27
CA ILE A 133 9.56 2.84 -9.20
C ILE A 133 10.31 3.94 -8.44
N THR A 134 9.85 4.38 -7.28
CA THR A 134 10.62 5.31 -6.43
C THR A 134 12.00 4.76 -6.09
N ILE A 135 12.09 3.48 -5.71
CA ILE A 135 13.37 2.81 -5.40
C ILE A 135 14.27 2.77 -6.64
N THR A 136 13.75 2.34 -7.79
CA THR A 136 14.56 2.11 -8.99
C THR A 136 14.90 3.41 -9.73
N LEU A 137 13.99 4.38 -9.77
CA LEU A 137 14.21 5.71 -10.34
C LEU A 137 15.22 6.48 -9.51
N SER A 138 15.09 6.49 -8.18
CA SER A 138 16.04 7.22 -7.32
C SER A 138 17.44 6.59 -7.36
N ALA A 139 17.54 5.26 -7.43
CA ALA A 139 18.83 4.58 -7.59
C ALA A 139 19.45 4.84 -8.98
N ALA A 140 18.62 4.88 -10.03
CA ALA A 140 19.06 5.21 -11.38
C ALA A 140 19.58 6.66 -11.47
N ASP A 141 18.87 7.60 -10.87
CA ASP A 141 19.26 9.01 -10.85
C ASP A 141 20.54 9.24 -10.04
N ALA A 142 20.66 8.57 -8.88
CA ALA A 142 21.90 8.53 -8.10
C ALA A 142 23.07 7.98 -8.93
N SER A 143 22.85 6.97 -9.79
CA SER A 143 23.89 6.46 -10.69
C SER A 143 24.35 7.50 -11.73
N ALA A 144 23.43 8.34 -12.23
CA ALA A 144 23.76 9.40 -13.17
C ALA A 144 24.65 10.47 -12.54
N HIS A 145 24.38 10.84 -11.28
CA HIS A 145 25.26 11.72 -10.50
C HIS A 145 26.66 11.15 -10.29
N ILE A 146 26.79 9.82 -10.10
CA ILE A 146 28.10 9.15 -9.98
C ILE A 146 28.86 9.21 -11.30
N ILE A 147 28.22 8.87 -12.42
CA ILE A 147 28.88 8.74 -13.73
C ILE A 147 29.35 10.08 -14.28
N GLU A 148 28.51 11.10 -14.16
CA GLU A 148 28.78 12.45 -14.68
C GLU A 148 29.66 13.29 -13.73
N ASN A 149 30.11 12.72 -12.61
CA ASN A 149 31.01 13.43 -11.70
C ASN A 149 32.44 13.51 -12.29
N PRO A 150 33.07 14.70 -12.36
CA PRO A 150 34.41 14.86 -12.93
C PRO A 150 35.52 14.06 -12.22
N PHE A 151 35.35 13.73 -10.94
CA PHE A 151 36.30 12.91 -10.19
C PHE A 151 35.98 11.41 -10.21
N ALA A 152 34.86 11.00 -10.82
CA ALA A 152 34.53 9.60 -10.96
C ALA A 152 35.44 8.92 -12.01
N PRO A 153 36.04 7.78 -11.66
CA PRO A 153 36.81 7.02 -12.63
C PRO A 153 35.95 6.55 -13.82
N HIS A 154 36.47 6.66 -15.04
CA HIS A 154 35.70 6.36 -16.25
C HIS A 154 35.28 4.87 -16.37
N TRP A 155 35.95 3.96 -15.65
CA TRP A 155 35.57 2.54 -15.57
C TRP A 155 34.25 2.32 -14.80
N LEU A 156 33.72 3.34 -14.13
CA LEU A 156 32.40 3.33 -13.52
C LEU A 156 31.26 3.67 -14.50
N ASN A 157 31.52 3.82 -15.81
CA ASN A 157 30.48 4.13 -16.79
C ASN A 157 29.57 2.91 -17.12
N HIS A 158 28.89 2.39 -16.10
CA HIS A 158 27.99 1.25 -16.13
C HIS A 158 26.72 1.55 -15.30
N PRO A 159 25.79 2.37 -15.82
CA PRO A 159 24.63 2.87 -15.06
C PRO A 159 23.76 1.75 -14.49
N VAL A 160 23.53 0.69 -15.28
CA VAL A 160 22.76 -0.47 -14.83
C VAL A 160 23.43 -1.18 -13.67
N LEU A 161 24.75 -1.42 -13.74
CA LEU A 161 25.47 -2.14 -12.69
C LEU A 161 25.50 -1.33 -11.39
N ILE A 162 25.80 -0.04 -11.47
CA ILE A 162 25.80 0.86 -10.30
C ILE A 162 24.41 0.89 -9.66
N THR A 163 23.35 1.04 -10.46
CA THR A 163 21.98 1.04 -9.96
C THR A 163 21.63 -0.27 -9.24
N LEU A 164 22.00 -1.42 -9.81
CA LEU A 164 21.79 -2.72 -9.16
C LEU A 164 22.57 -2.84 -7.84
N VAL A 165 23.81 -2.32 -7.78
CA VAL A 165 24.60 -2.28 -6.54
C VAL A 165 23.91 -1.39 -5.49
N LEU A 166 23.43 -0.21 -5.86
CA LEU A 166 22.71 0.69 -4.95
C LEU A 166 21.43 0.04 -4.41
N VAL A 167 20.64 -0.63 -5.26
CA VAL A 167 19.45 -1.38 -4.84
C VAL A 167 19.82 -2.58 -3.95
N ALA A 168 20.92 -3.28 -4.25
CA ALA A 168 21.41 -4.40 -3.43
C ALA A 168 21.83 -3.93 -2.03
N LEU A 169 22.57 -2.82 -1.95
CA LEU A 169 22.98 -2.20 -0.68
C LEU A 169 21.76 -1.79 0.15
N LEU A 170 20.74 -1.23 -0.50
CA LEU A 170 19.48 -0.87 0.15
C LEU A 170 18.79 -2.11 0.74
N GLY A 171 18.63 -3.17 -0.06
CA GLY A 171 18.05 -4.43 0.39
C GLY A 171 18.84 -5.05 1.55
N ALA A 172 20.18 -5.03 1.49
CA ALA A 172 21.06 -5.53 2.54
C ALA A 172 20.85 -4.80 3.87
N ILE A 173 20.68 -3.48 3.86
CA ILE A 173 20.41 -2.68 5.08
C ILE A 173 19.10 -3.12 5.75
N PHE A 174 18.04 -3.32 4.97
CA PHE A 174 16.76 -3.78 5.51
C PHE A 174 16.82 -5.22 6.04
N LEU A 175 17.66 -6.08 5.46
CA LEU A 175 17.90 -7.43 5.99
C LEU A 175 18.64 -7.41 7.34
N MET A 176 19.60 -6.49 7.52
CA MET A 176 20.36 -6.32 8.76
C MET A 176 19.55 -5.69 9.90
N GLY A 177 18.59 -4.82 9.56
CA GLY A 177 17.67 -4.19 10.51
C GLY A 177 17.84 -2.67 10.56
N PHE A 178 16.78 -1.95 10.22
CA PHE A 178 16.80 -0.51 9.98
C PHE A 178 16.50 0.31 11.26
N ARG A 179 17.41 0.28 12.25
CA ARG A 179 17.14 0.84 13.60
C ARG A 179 17.42 2.34 13.76
N GLU A 180 18.19 3.00 12.88
CA GLU A 180 18.60 4.41 13.02
C GLU A 180 18.25 5.32 11.82
N ALA A 181 17.28 4.90 11.02
CA ALA A 181 16.85 5.59 9.80
C ALA A 181 16.60 7.09 9.95
N ILE A 182 15.90 7.48 11.02
CA ILE A 182 15.44 8.86 11.22
C ILE A 182 16.63 9.80 11.47
N GLY A 183 17.66 9.33 12.19
CA GLY A 183 18.87 10.13 12.45
C GLY A 183 19.63 10.40 11.16
N VAL A 184 19.81 9.37 10.33
CA VAL A 184 20.44 9.49 9.00
C VAL A 184 19.63 10.42 8.10
N ALA A 185 18.30 10.28 8.04
CA ALA A 185 17.44 11.12 7.24
C ALA A 185 17.56 12.61 7.60
N VAL A 186 17.64 12.95 8.89
CA VAL A 186 17.84 14.34 9.34
C VAL A 186 19.15 14.91 8.80
N LEU A 187 20.26 14.17 8.93
CA LEU A 187 21.55 14.60 8.43
C LEU A 187 21.52 14.84 6.91
N LEU A 188 20.99 13.86 6.16
CA LEU A 188 20.93 13.92 4.70
C LEU A 188 20.06 15.09 4.21
N VAL A 189 18.86 15.27 4.78
CA VAL A 189 17.95 16.35 4.39
C VAL A 189 18.55 17.72 4.71
N VAL A 190 19.11 17.91 5.92
CA VAL A 190 19.69 19.20 6.30
C VAL A 190 20.88 19.54 5.41
N ALA A 191 21.77 18.59 5.14
CA ALA A 191 22.92 18.80 4.26
C ALA A 191 22.46 19.14 2.83
N TYR A 192 21.53 18.36 2.27
CA TYR A 192 21.04 18.55 0.91
C TYR A 192 20.32 19.90 0.74
N LEU A 193 19.42 20.25 1.66
CA LEU A 193 18.71 21.53 1.61
C LEU A 193 19.67 22.72 1.77
N ALA A 194 20.66 22.63 2.65
CA ALA A 194 21.66 23.67 2.82
C ALA A 194 22.48 23.89 1.53
N LEU A 195 22.93 22.80 0.89
CA LEU A 195 23.65 22.87 -0.38
C LEU A 195 22.79 23.45 -1.50
N ASN A 196 21.51 23.06 -1.58
CA ASN A 196 20.56 23.64 -2.53
C ASN A 196 20.38 25.14 -2.33
N VAL A 197 20.25 25.61 -1.08
CA VAL A 197 20.16 27.03 -0.77
C VAL A 197 21.40 27.78 -1.24
N VAL A 198 22.60 27.22 -1.07
CA VAL A 198 23.84 27.83 -1.58
C VAL A 198 23.81 27.95 -3.10
N VAL A 199 23.43 26.88 -3.82
CA VAL A 199 23.30 26.90 -5.29
C VAL A 199 22.27 27.94 -5.74
N VAL A 200 21.14 28.04 -5.05
CA VAL A 200 20.09 29.03 -5.34
C VAL A 200 20.59 30.46 -5.14
N VAL A 201 21.26 30.75 -4.02
CA VAL A 201 21.82 32.08 -3.73
C VAL A 201 22.83 32.48 -4.81
N VAL A 202 23.72 31.57 -5.20
CA VAL A 202 24.72 31.81 -6.25
C VAL A 202 24.06 31.98 -7.61
N GLY A 203 23.04 31.18 -7.92
CA GLY A 203 22.24 31.35 -9.13
C GLY A 203 21.61 32.74 -9.23
N PHE A 204 21.01 33.24 -8.15
CA PHE A 204 20.50 34.61 -8.12
C PHE A 204 21.60 35.67 -8.23
N GLN A 205 22.77 35.46 -7.63
CA GLN A 205 23.91 36.35 -7.83
C GLN A 205 24.32 36.43 -9.32
N GLN A 206 24.31 35.30 -10.03
CA GLN A 206 24.58 35.27 -11.47
C GLN A 206 23.50 36.00 -12.29
N LEU A 207 22.22 35.90 -11.91
CA LEU A 207 21.14 36.66 -12.54
C LEU A 207 21.30 38.17 -12.35
N VAL A 208 21.76 38.62 -11.18
CA VAL A 208 22.05 40.04 -10.91
C VAL A 208 23.24 40.52 -11.75
N GLN A 209 24.25 39.67 -11.95
CA GLN A 209 25.42 39.98 -12.80
C GLN A 209 25.08 39.98 -14.29
N GLN A 210 24.02 39.29 -14.71
CA GLN A 210 23.57 39.18 -16.10
C GLN A 210 22.12 39.71 -16.26
N PRO A 211 21.90 41.03 -16.12
CA PRO A 211 20.55 41.61 -16.01
C PRO A 211 19.70 41.47 -17.29
N HIS A 212 20.30 41.09 -18.43
CA HIS A 212 19.59 40.87 -19.70
C HIS A 212 18.77 39.57 -19.74
N LEU A 213 19.10 38.57 -18.92
CA LEU A 213 18.45 37.25 -18.96
C LEU A 213 16.94 37.30 -18.66
N ILE A 214 16.51 38.12 -17.69
CA ILE A 214 15.09 38.25 -17.33
C ILE A 214 14.29 38.97 -18.44
N PRO A 215 14.72 40.13 -18.96
CA PRO A 215 14.09 40.76 -20.12
C PRO A 215 14.04 39.86 -21.36
N ASP A 216 15.10 39.10 -21.64
CA ASP A 216 15.16 38.23 -22.82
C ASP A 216 14.19 37.05 -22.68
N TRP A 217 14.09 36.45 -21.49
CA TRP A 217 13.08 35.44 -21.19
C TRP A 217 11.65 35.99 -21.31
N ALA A 218 11.39 37.18 -20.77
CA ALA A 218 10.10 37.84 -20.89
C ALA A 218 9.75 38.13 -22.36
N ARG A 219 10.74 38.57 -23.15
CA ARG A 219 10.59 38.80 -24.59
C ARG A 219 10.28 37.49 -25.33
N LEU A 220 11.00 36.41 -25.01
CA LEU A 220 10.77 35.09 -25.61
C LEU A 220 9.34 34.61 -25.35
N LEU A 221 8.80 34.81 -24.14
CA LEU A 221 7.40 34.53 -23.84
C LEU A 221 6.45 35.39 -24.68
N SER A 222 6.71 36.69 -24.82
CA SER A 222 5.86 37.59 -25.61
C SER A 222 5.90 37.33 -27.12
N ILE A 223 6.98 36.73 -27.63
CA ILE A 223 7.09 36.32 -29.05
C ILE A 223 6.26 35.07 -29.32
N ASN A 224 6.30 34.10 -28.40
CA ASN A 224 5.66 32.80 -28.58
C ASN A 224 4.17 32.77 -28.15
N TYR A 225 3.74 33.74 -27.33
CA TYR A 225 2.37 33.82 -26.81
C TYR A 225 1.82 35.23 -26.99
N ALA A 226 0.60 35.33 -27.55
CA ALA A 226 -0.01 36.60 -27.93
C ALA A 226 -0.28 37.54 -26.74
N ASP A 227 -0.64 36.97 -25.59
CA ASP A 227 -0.96 37.73 -24.36
C ASP A 227 -0.65 36.90 -23.09
N PRO A 228 -0.67 37.53 -21.88
CA PRO A 228 -0.46 36.83 -20.62
C PRO A 228 -1.49 35.73 -20.31
N LEU A 229 -2.70 35.83 -20.89
CA LEU A 229 -3.72 34.78 -20.76
C LEU A 229 -3.31 33.52 -21.52
N ALA A 230 -2.78 33.66 -22.74
CA ALA A 230 -2.26 32.55 -23.52
C ALA A 230 -1.08 31.87 -22.82
N VAL A 231 -0.19 32.63 -22.17
CA VAL A 231 0.89 32.08 -21.33
C VAL A 231 0.32 31.26 -20.17
N THR A 232 -0.69 31.80 -19.47
CA THR A 232 -1.32 31.12 -18.33
C THR A 232 -2.03 29.84 -18.77
N VAL A 233 -2.78 29.89 -19.87
CA VAL A 233 -3.47 28.71 -20.44
C VAL A 233 -2.47 27.67 -20.90
N ALA A 234 -1.40 28.06 -21.60
CA ALA A 234 -0.36 27.14 -22.03
C ALA A 234 0.35 26.49 -20.83
N ALA A 235 0.65 27.26 -19.79
CA ALA A 235 1.20 26.73 -18.55
C ALA A 235 0.23 25.76 -17.84
N LEU A 236 -1.08 26.04 -17.85
CA LEU A 236 -2.12 25.14 -17.34
C LEU A 236 -2.25 23.84 -18.15
N LEU A 237 -1.97 23.87 -19.45
CA LEU A 237 -1.97 22.66 -20.29
C LEU A 237 -0.71 21.82 -20.08
N VAL A 238 0.42 22.44 -19.76
CA VAL A 238 1.71 21.77 -19.62
C VAL A 238 2.03 21.35 -18.18
N PHE A 239 1.47 22.01 -17.14
CA PHE A 239 1.74 21.65 -15.74
C PHE A 239 1.51 20.16 -15.42
N PRO A 240 0.59 19.40 -16.06
CA PRO A 240 0.44 17.98 -15.76
C PRO A 240 1.73 17.17 -15.96
N ARG A 241 2.59 17.59 -16.89
CA ARG A 241 3.91 16.97 -17.11
C ARG A 241 4.87 17.19 -15.94
N LEU A 242 4.61 18.18 -15.10
CA LEU A 242 5.39 18.53 -13.91
C LEU A 242 4.80 17.91 -12.63
N ALA A 243 3.70 17.13 -12.72
CA ALA A 243 2.98 16.60 -11.56
C ALA A 243 3.83 15.69 -10.64
N LEU A 244 4.99 15.23 -11.11
CA LEU A 244 6.02 14.56 -10.32
C LEU A 244 6.42 15.32 -9.05
N GLY A 245 6.39 16.66 -9.07
CA GLY A 245 6.71 17.49 -7.91
C GLY A 245 5.64 17.50 -6.80
N LEU A 246 4.54 16.77 -6.96
CA LEU A 246 3.51 16.58 -5.93
C LEU A 246 3.75 15.34 -5.04
N SER A 247 4.69 14.48 -5.40
CA SER A 247 4.91 13.20 -4.72
C SER A 247 5.48 13.37 -3.31
N GLY A 248 4.98 12.59 -2.33
CA GLY A 248 5.55 12.50 -0.98
C GLY A 248 4.58 12.85 0.16
N PHE A 249 3.39 13.37 -0.16
CA PHE A 249 2.33 13.57 0.85
C PHE A 249 1.75 12.22 1.33
N GLU A 250 1.67 11.24 0.44
CA GLU A 250 1.26 9.86 0.68
C GLU A 250 2.17 9.23 1.74
N THR A 251 3.48 9.27 1.50
CA THR A 251 4.53 8.85 2.42
C THR A 251 4.43 9.60 3.74
N GLY A 252 4.18 10.92 3.68
CA GLY A 252 3.96 11.80 4.83
C GLY A 252 2.84 11.33 5.77
N VAL A 253 1.70 10.93 5.22
CA VAL A 253 0.59 10.39 6.02
C VAL A 253 0.85 8.95 6.45
N ALA A 254 1.52 8.14 5.63
CA ALA A 254 1.81 6.74 5.95
C ALA A 254 2.71 6.59 7.20
N VAL A 255 3.67 7.50 7.40
CA VAL A 255 4.58 7.47 8.56
C VAL A 255 4.01 8.16 9.81
N MET A 256 2.79 8.67 9.75
CA MET A 256 2.12 9.36 10.86
C MET A 256 2.20 8.62 12.22
N PRO A 257 2.13 7.28 12.31
CA PRO A 257 2.30 6.57 13.58
C PRO A 257 3.64 6.84 14.30
N GLN A 258 4.68 7.23 13.56
CA GLN A 258 5.99 7.58 14.10
C GLN A 258 6.02 8.99 14.70
N VAL A 259 5.02 9.83 14.41
CA VAL A 259 4.92 11.19 14.94
C VAL A 259 4.45 11.15 16.40
N LYS A 260 5.21 11.81 17.26
CA LYS A 260 4.88 11.96 18.68
C LYS A 260 3.62 12.80 18.86
N GLY A 261 2.66 12.24 19.59
CA GLY A 261 1.44 12.92 20.06
C GLY A 261 1.64 13.59 21.42
N ASP A 262 0.56 14.16 21.96
CA ASP A 262 0.56 14.74 23.30
C ASP A 262 0.44 13.64 24.37
N PRO A 263 0.99 13.80 25.60
CA PRO A 263 0.99 12.75 26.62
C PRO A 263 -0.39 12.20 27.02
N GLY A 264 -1.46 12.99 26.81
CA GLY A 264 -2.85 12.62 27.08
C GLY A 264 -3.69 12.28 25.84
N ASP A 265 -3.05 12.03 24.69
CA ASP A 265 -3.78 11.72 23.45
C ASP A 265 -4.62 10.44 23.59
N ASN A 266 -5.90 10.52 23.21
CA ASN A 266 -6.76 9.35 23.12
C ASN A 266 -6.25 8.41 22.00
N PRO A 267 -5.99 7.12 22.28
CA PRO A 267 -5.51 6.16 21.28
C PRO A 267 -6.38 6.05 20.03
N GLY A 268 -7.71 6.23 20.15
CA GLY A 268 -8.65 6.16 19.02
C GLY A 268 -8.74 7.45 18.19
N TYR A 269 -8.36 8.59 18.76
CA TYR A 269 -8.33 9.87 18.04
C TYR A 269 -7.22 10.78 18.59
N PRO A 270 -5.94 10.54 18.21
CA PRO A 270 -4.79 11.22 18.80
C PRO A 270 -4.63 12.63 18.20
N GLN A 271 -5.24 13.63 18.84
CA GLN A 271 -5.27 15.01 18.36
C GLN A 271 -3.88 15.64 18.25
N GLY A 272 -3.00 15.40 19.24
CA GLY A 272 -1.62 15.89 19.23
C GLY A 272 -0.84 15.35 18.04
N ARG A 273 -0.95 14.04 17.76
CA ARG A 273 -0.34 13.40 16.58
C ARG A 273 -0.88 13.99 15.27
N ILE A 274 -2.19 14.16 15.14
CA ILE A 274 -2.83 14.76 13.95
C ILE A 274 -2.28 16.16 13.71
N ARG A 275 -2.31 17.03 14.73
CA ARG A 275 -1.79 18.39 14.64
C ARG A 275 -0.32 18.42 14.23
N ASN A 276 0.51 17.58 14.83
CA ASN A 276 1.94 17.51 14.54
C ASN A 276 2.23 16.98 13.13
N THR A 277 1.41 16.06 12.63
CA THR A 277 1.48 15.58 11.23
C THR A 277 1.09 16.67 10.24
N GLN A 278 0.07 17.47 10.56
CA GLN A 278 -0.30 18.61 9.73
C GLN A 278 0.82 19.68 9.70
N LYS A 279 1.54 19.90 10.81
CA LYS A 279 2.75 20.76 10.82
C LYS A 279 3.82 20.21 9.89
N LEU A 280 4.14 18.92 10.00
CA LEU A 280 5.08 18.22 9.11
C LEU A 280 4.73 18.47 7.63
N LEU A 281 3.50 18.15 7.20
CA LEU A 281 3.08 18.30 5.81
C LEU A 281 3.17 19.76 5.34
N THR A 282 2.81 20.70 6.22
CA THR A 282 2.81 22.13 5.89
C THR A 282 4.23 22.66 5.73
N THR A 283 5.12 22.34 6.67
CA THR A 283 6.52 22.80 6.62
C THR A 283 7.23 22.21 5.42
N ALA A 284 7.04 20.92 5.13
CA ALA A 284 7.61 20.28 3.95
C ALA A 284 7.13 20.95 2.64
N ALA A 285 5.81 21.17 2.51
CA ALA A 285 5.21 21.83 1.35
C ALA A 285 5.72 23.26 1.14
N LEU A 286 5.90 24.04 2.21
CA LEU A 286 6.42 25.41 2.12
C LEU A 286 7.89 25.43 1.69
N ILE A 287 8.73 24.57 2.29
CA ILE A 287 10.16 24.47 1.91
C ILE A 287 10.27 24.08 0.43
N MET A 288 9.55 23.05 0.00
CA MET A 288 9.55 22.62 -1.40
C MET A 288 9.00 23.68 -2.34
N SER A 289 7.95 24.41 -1.96
CA SER A 289 7.39 25.46 -2.80
C SER A 289 8.41 26.56 -3.12
N VAL A 290 9.15 27.02 -2.10
CA VAL A 290 10.20 28.04 -2.28
C VAL A 290 11.32 27.48 -3.16
N LEU A 291 11.79 26.26 -2.87
CA LEU A 291 12.87 25.66 -3.62
C LEU A 291 12.47 25.40 -5.07
N LEU A 292 11.34 24.76 -5.35
CA LEU A 292 10.87 24.48 -6.71
C LEU A 292 10.76 25.75 -7.57
N VAL A 293 10.16 26.83 -7.05
CA VAL A 293 10.04 28.09 -7.81
C VAL A 293 11.41 28.71 -8.07
N THR A 294 12.26 28.80 -7.03
CA THR A 294 13.58 29.43 -7.17
C THR A 294 14.50 28.61 -8.07
N THR A 295 14.55 27.29 -7.90
CA THR A 295 15.36 26.39 -8.72
C THR A 295 14.90 26.37 -10.16
N SER A 296 13.58 26.31 -10.42
CA SER A 296 13.03 26.33 -11.78
C SER A 296 13.41 27.62 -12.53
N LEU A 297 13.33 28.76 -11.84
CA LEU A 297 13.71 30.07 -12.39
C LEU A 297 15.21 30.17 -12.72
N ILE A 298 16.09 29.83 -11.77
CA ILE A 298 17.54 29.93 -12.02
C ILE A 298 17.99 28.92 -13.09
N THR A 299 17.42 27.71 -13.12
CA THR A 299 17.82 26.71 -14.11
C THR A 299 17.39 27.10 -15.52
N ILE A 300 16.18 27.63 -15.70
CA ILE A 300 15.74 28.00 -17.06
C ILE A 300 16.49 29.22 -17.61
N LEU A 301 16.93 30.13 -16.75
CA LEU A 301 17.61 31.35 -17.15
C LEU A 301 19.12 31.18 -17.32
N LEU A 302 19.76 30.28 -16.54
CA LEU A 302 21.23 30.13 -16.53
C LEU A 302 21.74 28.94 -17.34
N ILE A 303 20.89 27.96 -17.67
CA ILE A 303 21.31 26.75 -18.39
C ILE A 303 20.87 26.83 -19.86
N PRO A 304 21.79 26.62 -20.82
CA PRO A 304 21.44 26.54 -22.23
C PRO A 304 20.46 25.40 -22.53
N ALA A 305 19.49 25.64 -23.43
CA ALA A 305 18.46 24.66 -23.78
C ALA A 305 19.02 23.30 -24.25
N GLN A 306 20.18 23.29 -24.92
CA GLN A 306 20.82 22.06 -25.40
C GLN A 306 21.33 21.17 -24.26
N ALA A 307 21.74 21.76 -23.14
CA ALA A 307 22.29 21.02 -22.00
C ALA A 307 21.22 20.19 -21.28
N PHE A 308 19.94 20.53 -21.44
CA PHE A 308 18.83 19.75 -20.88
C PHE A 308 18.49 18.50 -21.70
N GLN A 309 18.85 18.44 -22.98
CA GLN A 309 18.48 17.33 -23.86
C GLN A 309 19.11 16.00 -23.41
N SER A 310 18.54 14.88 -23.84
CA SER A 310 19.05 13.55 -23.51
C SER A 310 20.55 13.41 -23.86
N GLY A 311 21.37 13.07 -22.85
CA GLY A 311 22.83 13.00 -22.97
C GLY A 311 23.56 14.33 -22.76
N GLY A 312 22.86 15.43 -22.48
CA GLY A 312 23.45 16.70 -22.09
C GLY A 312 23.85 16.74 -20.61
N GLU A 313 24.84 17.57 -20.27
CA GLU A 313 25.43 17.68 -18.93
C GLU A 313 24.44 18.11 -17.82
N ALA A 314 23.30 18.71 -18.18
CA ALA A 314 22.26 19.14 -17.24
C ALA A 314 21.02 18.22 -17.22
N ASN A 315 20.97 17.19 -18.07
CA ASN A 315 19.83 16.27 -18.13
C ASN A 315 19.72 15.47 -16.82
N GLY A 316 18.57 15.57 -16.14
CA GLY A 316 18.35 14.92 -14.83
C GLY A 316 19.16 15.52 -13.66
N ARG A 317 20.08 16.47 -13.89
CA ARG A 317 20.99 17.00 -12.86
C ARG A 317 21.24 18.51 -12.94
N ALA A 318 20.20 19.27 -13.29
CA ALA A 318 20.27 20.71 -13.58
C ALA A 318 20.91 21.55 -12.44
N LEU A 319 20.62 21.25 -11.18
CA LEU A 319 21.22 21.98 -10.06
C LEU A 319 22.68 21.60 -9.82
N ALA A 320 23.04 20.32 -10.03
CA ALA A 320 24.43 19.90 -9.98
C ALA A 320 25.24 20.56 -11.10
N TYR A 321 24.67 20.70 -12.31
CA TYR A 321 25.29 21.45 -13.40
C TYR A 321 25.65 22.89 -12.99
N LEU A 322 24.71 23.61 -12.35
CA LEU A 322 24.98 24.96 -11.83
C LEU A 322 26.03 24.96 -10.72
N ALA A 323 26.01 23.97 -9.82
CA ALA A 323 27.00 23.82 -8.76
C ALA A 323 28.42 23.64 -9.33
N HIS A 324 28.60 22.74 -10.30
CA HIS A 324 29.88 22.53 -10.97
C HIS A 324 30.34 23.79 -11.71
N ARG A 325 29.43 24.44 -12.44
CA ARG A 325 29.76 25.59 -13.29
C ARG A 325 30.12 26.85 -12.50
N TYR A 326 29.40 27.16 -11.42
CA TYR A 326 29.54 28.42 -10.70
C TYR A 326 30.27 28.32 -9.35
N LEU A 327 30.33 27.13 -8.73
CA LEU A 327 31.02 26.89 -7.45
C LEU A 327 32.26 25.99 -7.59
N GLY A 328 32.54 25.49 -8.79
CA GLY A 328 33.68 24.65 -9.12
C GLY A 328 33.48 23.18 -8.78
N ASN A 329 34.36 22.34 -9.33
CA ASN A 329 34.19 20.88 -9.29
C ASN A 329 34.24 20.28 -7.88
N VAL A 330 35.00 20.86 -6.95
CA VAL A 330 35.04 20.36 -5.57
C VAL A 330 33.68 20.51 -4.88
N PHE A 331 33.07 21.71 -4.97
CA PHE A 331 31.75 21.93 -4.42
C PHE A 331 30.69 21.12 -5.17
N GLY A 332 30.76 21.09 -6.50
CA GLY A 332 29.89 20.26 -7.33
C GLY A 332 29.92 18.78 -6.93
N THR A 333 31.09 18.23 -6.61
CA THR A 333 31.20 16.84 -6.14
C THR A 333 30.63 16.64 -4.74
N VAL A 334 30.78 17.60 -3.83
CA VAL A 334 30.08 17.55 -2.52
C VAL A 334 28.56 17.58 -2.72
N TYR A 335 28.08 18.40 -3.65
CA TYR A 335 26.68 18.46 -4.04
C TYR A 335 26.20 17.12 -4.62
N ASP A 336 26.95 16.52 -5.54
CA ASP A 336 26.64 15.21 -6.11
C ASP A 336 26.57 14.13 -5.03
N ILE A 337 27.55 14.05 -4.12
CA ILE A 337 27.54 13.09 -3.01
C ILE A 337 26.27 13.27 -2.16
N SER A 338 25.92 14.51 -1.82
CA SER A 338 24.69 14.78 -1.07
C SER A 338 23.43 14.36 -1.84
N THR A 339 23.41 14.58 -3.16
CA THR A 339 22.28 14.24 -4.05
C THR A 339 22.13 12.71 -4.18
N ILE A 340 23.24 12.00 -4.40
CA ILE A 340 23.32 10.54 -4.44
C ILE A 340 22.77 9.95 -3.13
N LEU A 341 23.23 10.46 -1.98
CA LEU A 341 22.84 9.93 -0.69
C LEU A 341 21.35 10.17 -0.39
N ILE A 342 20.80 11.36 -0.69
CA ILE A 342 19.38 11.62 -0.45
C ILE A 342 18.49 10.82 -1.39
N LEU A 343 18.83 10.70 -2.69
CA LEU A 343 18.10 9.88 -3.66
C LEU A 343 18.14 8.40 -3.29
N TRP A 344 19.30 7.86 -2.97
CA TRP A 344 19.42 6.47 -2.54
C TRP A 344 18.60 6.20 -1.26
N PHE A 345 18.57 7.16 -0.32
CA PHE A 345 17.78 7.06 0.89
C PHE A 345 16.27 7.28 0.67
N ALA A 346 15.85 7.98 -0.39
CA ALA A 346 14.45 8.04 -0.82
C ALA A 346 13.91 6.62 -1.10
N GLY A 347 14.73 5.76 -1.73
CA GLY A 347 14.43 4.34 -1.90
C GLY A 347 14.20 3.61 -0.56
N ALA A 348 14.91 3.98 0.51
CA ALA A 348 14.68 3.43 1.84
C ALA A 348 13.30 3.81 2.41
N SER A 349 12.86 5.04 2.19
CA SER A 349 11.52 5.50 2.58
C SER A 349 10.43 4.69 1.85
N ALA A 350 10.57 4.50 0.54
CA ALA A 350 9.65 3.69 -0.25
C ALA A 350 9.63 2.21 0.15
N MET A 351 10.80 1.60 0.40
CA MET A 351 10.90 0.23 0.91
C MET A 351 10.20 0.09 2.28
N ALA A 352 10.42 1.04 3.20
CA ALA A 352 9.71 1.06 4.47
C ALA A 352 8.19 1.20 4.31
N GLY A 353 7.75 2.01 3.35
CA GLY A 353 6.34 2.14 2.96
C GLY A 353 5.73 0.82 2.50
N LEU A 354 6.39 0.11 1.58
CA LEU A 354 5.97 -1.21 1.10
C LEU A 354 5.89 -2.25 2.23
N LEU A 355 6.95 -2.32 3.06
CA LEU A 355 7.03 -3.24 4.19
C LEU A 355 6.01 -2.93 5.29
N ASN A 356 5.48 -1.70 5.36
CA ASN A 356 4.43 -1.33 6.29
C ASN A 356 3.02 -1.60 5.73
N ILE A 357 2.77 -1.27 4.46
CA ILE A 357 1.43 -1.34 3.87
C ILE A 357 1.07 -2.77 3.45
N VAL A 358 1.98 -3.49 2.81
CA VAL A 358 1.68 -4.82 2.25
C VAL A 358 1.28 -5.83 3.34
N PRO A 359 2.01 -5.98 4.46
CA PRO A 359 1.61 -6.90 5.54
C PRO A 359 0.30 -6.51 6.24
N ARG A 360 -0.11 -5.24 6.17
CA ARG A 360 -1.37 -4.78 6.80
C ARG A 360 -2.61 -5.11 5.97
N TYR A 361 -2.51 -5.00 4.65
CA TYR A 361 -3.66 -5.17 3.76
C TYR A 361 -3.70 -6.56 3.12
N LEU A 362 -2.59 -7.08 2.61
CA LEU A 362 -2.56 -8.31 1.83
C LEU A 362 -3.06 -9.54 2.66
N PRO A 363 -2.63 -9.74 3.92
CA PRO A 363 -3.15 -10.79 4.78
C PRO A 363 -4.61 -10.59 5.21
N ARG A 364 -5.04 -9.34 5.49
CA ARG A 364 -6.42 -8.98 5.89
C ARG A 364 -7.45 -9.19 4.78
N PHE A 365 -7.02 -9.42 3.54
CA PHE A 365 -7.93 -9.86 2.48
C PHE A 365 -7.84 -11.36 2.19
N GLY A 366 -7.02 -12.11 2.95
CA GLY A 366 -6.76 -13.53 2.74
C GLY A 366 -5.79 -13.84 1.60
N MET A 367 -4.99 -12.85 1.17
CA MET A 367 -4.35 -12.84 -0.15
C MET A 367 -2.85 -13.10 -0.14
N ALA A 368 -2.22 -13.14 1.03
CA ALA A 368 -0.78 -13.38 1.15
C ALA A 368 -0.50 -14.62 1.99
N PRO A 369 0.55 -15.40 1.65
CA PRO A 369 1.07 -16.42 2.55
C PRO A 369 1.46 -15.83 3.91
N GLU A 370 1.47 -16.63 4.98
CA GLU A 370 1.86 -16.16 6.33
C GLU A 370 3.27 -15.55 6.37
N TRP A 371 4.18 -16.04 5.53
CA TRP A 371 5.53 -15.47 5.40
C TRP A 371 5.54 -14.04 4.86
N ALA A 372 4.49 -13.59 4.17
CA ALA A 372 4.37 -12.21 3.70
C ALA A 372 4.14 -11.21 4.86
N GLY A 373 3.87 -11.71 6.07
CA GLY A 373 3.92 -10.92 7.30
C GLY A 373 5.34 -10.66 7.81
N ALA A 374 6.34 -11.40 7.32
CA ALA A 374 7.74 -11.24 7.74
C ALA A 374 8.47 -10.20 6.89
N THR A 375 9.22 -9.31 7.54
CA THR A 375 9.92 -8.20 6.88
C THR A 375 11.05 -8.66 5.96
N ARG A 376 11.85 -9.65 6.38
CA ARG A 376 13.04 -10.11 5.63
C ARG A 376 12.71 -10.80 4.29
N PRO A 377 11.78 -11.78 4.23
CA PRO A 377 11.39 -12.40 2.96
C PRO A 377 10.78 -11.38 2.00
N LEU A 378 9.95 -10.48 2.54
CA LEU A 378 9.30 -9.44 1.75
C LEU A 378 10.33 -8.44 1.17
N THR A 379 11.37 -8.09 1.94
CA THR A 379 12.50 -7.28 1.47
C THR A 379 13.20 -7.94 0.28
N LEU A 380 13.45 -9.26 0.34
CA LEU A 380 14.08 -9.99 -0.78
C LEU A 380 13.21 -9.96 -2.04
N VAL A 381 11.90 -10.17 -1.89
CA VAL A 381 10.94 -10.11 -3.01
C VAL A 381 10.95 -8.72 -3.65
N PHE A 382 10.85 -7.65 -2.87
CA PHE A 382 10.88 -6.30 -3.43
C PHE A 382 12.23 -5.94 -4.04
N THR A 383 13.35 -6.36 -3.44
CA THR A 383 14.69 -6.15 -4.02
C THR A 383 14.79 -6.86 -5.39
N LEU A 384 14.30 -8.09 -5.50
CA LEU A 384 14.27 -8.83 -6.76
C LEU A 384 13.40 -8.13 -7.81
N ILE A 385 12.23 -7.65 -7.42
CA ILE A 385 11.34 -6.87 -8.31
C ILE A 385 12.07 -5.61 -8.79
N CYS A 386 12.73 -4.88 -7.88
CA CYS A 386 13.52 -3.70 -8.23
C CYS A 386 14.66 -4.03 -9.21
N PHE A 387 15.32 -5.18 -9.08
CA PHE A 387 16.31 -5.64 -10.06
C PHE A 387 15.69 -5.88 -11.44
N VAL A 388 14.55 -6.58 -11.50
CA VAL A 388 13.84 -6.84 -12.76
C VAL A 388 13.43 -5.52 -13.43
N VAL A 389 12.85 -4.60 -12.68
CA VAL A 389 12.47 -3.27 -13.19
C VAL A 389 13.70 -2.49 -13.67
N THR A 390 14.79 -2.47 -12.89
CA THR A 390 16.04 -1.80 -13.28
C THR A 390 16.60 -2.34 -14.60
N LEU A 391 16.54 -3.66 -14.81
CA LEU A 391 16.99 -4.31 -16.04
C LEU A 391 16.07 -3.99 -17.23
N ILE A 392 14.75 -3.99 -17.04
CA ILE A 392 13.76 -3.65 -18.08
C ILE A 392 13.97 -2.21 -18.57
N PHE A 393 14.10 -1.26 -17.64
CA PHE A 393 14.28 0.16 -17.96
C PHE A 393 15.71 0.58 -18.22
N ARG A 394 16.66 -0.37 -18.15
CA ARG A 394 18.10 -0.13 -18.32
C ARG A 394 18.62 1.02 -17.43
N ALA A 395 18.10 1.12 -16.21
CA ALA A 395 18.39 2.21 -15.28
C ALA A 395 18.17 3.63 -15.87
N SER A 396 17.19 3.80 -16.76
CA SER A 396 16.81 5.13 -17.28
C SER A 396 15.80 5.81 -16.36
N VAL A 397 16.09 7.05 -15.96
CA VAL A 397 15.17 7.92 -15.22
C VAL A 397 14.00 8.34 -16.11
N ASP A 398 14.30 8.80 -17.34
CA ASP A 398 13.31 9.28 -18.31
C ASP A 398 12.25 8.21 -18.64
N ALA A 399 12.67 6.95 -18.80
CA ALA A 399 11.79 5.84 -19.13
C ALA A 399 10.91 5.40 -17.95
N GLN A 400 11.31 5.70 -16.71
CA GLN A 400 10.56 5.33 -15.49
C GLN A 400 9.64 6.46 -14.99
N ALA A 401 9.93 7.72 -15.34
CA ALA A 401 9.22 8.89 -14.84
C ALA A 401 7.70 8.84 -15.10
N SER A 402 7.25 8.28 -16.23
CA SER A 402 5.82 8.15 -16.57
C SER A 402 5.10 7.15 -15.66
N ALA A 403 5.75 6.05 -15.30
CA ALA A 403 5.23 5.04 -14.38
C ALA A 403 5.05 5.60 -12.97
N TYR A 404 6.06 6.33 -12.51
CA TYR A 404 6.02 7.02 -11.23
C TYR A 404 4.88 8.05 -11.18
N ALA A 405 4.82 8.96 -12.16
CA ALA A 405 3.76 9.97 -12.23
C ALA A 405 2.35 9.36 -12.23
N THR A 406 2.15 8.25 -12.96
CA THR A 406 0.87 7.54 -13.00
C THR A 406 0.51 6.96 -11.64
N GLY A 407 1.45 6.31 -10.96
CA GLY A 407 1.25 5.74 -9.62
C GLY A 407 0.80 6.80 -8.60
N VAL A 408 1.59 7.87 -8.46
CA VAL A 408 1.30 8.99 -7.55
C VAL A 408 -0.05 9.62 -7.86
N LEU A 409 -0.32 9.95 -9.13
CA LEU A 409 -1.56 10.63 -9.53
C LEU A 409 -2.81 9.79 -9.25
N VAL A 410 -2.75 8.47 -9.42
CA VAL A 410 -3.88 7.59 -9.06
C VAL A 410 -4.10 7.59 -7.55
N VAL A 411 -3.04 7.49 -6.75
CA VAL A 411 -3.15 7.53 -5.29
C VAL A 411 -3.70 8.88 -4.81
N MET A 412 -3.19 10.00 -5.33
CA MET A 412 -3.72 11.36 -5.05
C MET A 412 -5.18 11.51 -5.46
N THR A 413 -5.55 11.05 -6.65
CA THR A 413 -6.93 11.11 -7.15
C THR A 413 -7.86 10.29 -6.26
N SER A 414 -7.41 9.10 -5.81
CA SER A 414 -8.15 8.28 -4.86
C SER A 414 -8.33 8.99 -3.50
N ALA A 415 -7.32 9.71 -3.03
CA ALA A 415 -7.40 10.51 -1.82
C ALA A 415 -8.41 11.65 -1.95
N ALA A 416 -8.42 12.35 -3.10
CA ALA A 416 -9.39 13.41 -3.40
C ALA A 416 -10.83 12.88 -3.39
N VAL A 417 -11.08 11.71 -4.00
CA VAL A 417 -12.38 11.05 -3.97
C VAL A 417 -12.76 10.66 -2.54
N ALA A 418 -11.83 10.08 -1.77
CA ALA A 418 -12.08 9.67 -0.39
C ALA A 418 -12.49 10.84 0.51
N VAL A 419 -11.76 11.96 0.46
CA VAL A 419 -12.10 13.15 1.26
C VAL A 419 -13.39 13.82 0.78
N THR A 420 -13.69 13.78 -0.52
CA THR A 420 -14.94 14.29 -1.10
C THR A 420 -16.15 13.51 -0.57
N LEU A 421 -16.10 12.18 -0.65
CA LEU A 421 -17.15 11.30 -0.15
C LEU A 421 -17.33 11.45 1.37
N SER A 422 -16.23 11.54 2.12
CA SER A 422 -16.30 11.73 3.56
C SER A 422 -16.90 13.09 3.95
N ALA A 423 -16.49 14.18 3.29
CA ALA A 423 -17.06 15.50 3.50
C ALA A 423 -18.56 15.53 3.16
N HIS A 424 -18.95 14.87 2.07
CA HIS A 424 -20.35 14.74 1.67
C HIS A 424 -21.19 13.99 2.73
N ARG A 425 -20.73 12.83 3.20
CA ARG A 425 -21.41 12.05 4.26
C ARG A 425 -21.55 12.80 5.57
N LYS A 426 -20.58 13.66 5.91
CA LYS A 426 -20.61 14.51 7.11
C LYS A 426 -21.42 15.81 6.93
N GLY A 427 -22.10 15.99 5.79
CA GLY A 427 -22.91 17.18 5.50
C GLY A 427 -22.11 18.45 5.20
N GLN A 428 -20.79 18.35 5.00
CA GLN A 428 -19.88 19.49 4.79
C GLN A 428 -19.86 19.91 3.30
N ARG A 429 -20.96 20.52 2.83
CA ARG A 429 -21.19 20.82 1.40
C ARG A 429 -20.08 21.64 0.74
N THR A 430 -19.59 22.69 1.39
CA THR A 430 -18.53 23.56 0.85
C THR A 430 -17.20 22.80 0.69
N ALA A 431 -16.82 22.04 1.71
CA ALA A 431 -15.62 21.20 1.66
C ALA A 431 -15.73 20.09 0.61
N ALA A 432 -16.90 19.46 0.48
CA ALA A 432 -17.15 18.46 -0.54
C ALA A 432 -17.00 19.03 -1.96
N VAL A 433 -17.54 20.22 -2.24
CA VAL A 433 -17.36 20.89 -3.54
C VAL A 433 -15.90 21.27 -3.78
N ALA A 434 -15.20 21.80 -2.78
CA ALA A 434 -13.79 22.14 -2.90
C ALA A 434 -12.91 20.91 -3.19
N PHE A 435 -13.13 19.80 -2.46
CA PHE A 435 -12.42 18.55 -2.71
C PHE A 435 -12.80 17.91 -4.05
N ALA A 436 -14.06 18.00 -4.47
CA ALA A 436 -14.48 17.53 -5.79
C ALA A 436 -13.77 18.31 -6.90
N PHE A 437 -13.65 19.63 -6.77
CA PHE A 437 -12.91 20.47 -7.71
C PHE A 437 -11.43 20.07 -7.79
N ILE A 438 -10.77 19.84 -6.65
CA ILE A 438 -9.40 19.31 -6.59
C ILE A 438 -9.33 17.94 -7.28
N GLY A 439 -10.31 17.07 -7.03
CA GLY A 439 -10.44 15.77 -7.68
C GLY A 439 -10.55 15.87 -9.20
N VAL A 440 -11.27 16.86 -9.72
CA VAL A 440 -11.36 17.12 -11.18
C VAL A 440 -10.01 17.55 -11.75
N ILE A 441 -9.25 18.42 -11.06
CA ILE A 441 -7.91 18.84 -11.49
C ILE A 441 -6.96 17.64 -11.53
N LEU A 442 -6.96 16.81 -10.48
CA LEU A 442 -6.11 15.62 -10.41
C LEU A 442 -6.51 14.56 -11.45
N LEU A 443 -7.82 14.37 -11.68
CA LEU A 443 -8.32 13.47 -12.71
C LEU A 443 -7.93 13.96 -14.11
N TYR A 444 -8.07 15.26 -14.40
CA TYR A 444 -7.58 15.85 -15.65
C TYR A 444 -6.08 15.61 -15.82
N THR A 445 -5.30 15.88 -14.78
CA THR A 445 -3.84 15.67 -14.76
C THR A 445 -3.49 14.22 -15.06
N LEU A 446 -4.19 13.27 -14.42
CA LEU A 446 -4.03 11.83 -14.64
C LEU A 446 -4.36 11.44 -16.09
N VAL A 447 -5.48 11.92 -16.63
CA VAL A 447 -5.90 11.62 -18.01
C VAL A 447 -4.90 12.15 -19.02
N VAL A 448 -4.43 13.39 -18.86
CA VAL A 448 -3.39 13.98 -19.73
C VAL A 448 -2.10 13.17 -19.65
N ASN A 449 -1.64 12.86 -18.44
CA ASN A 449 -0.41 12.09 -18.24
C ASN A 449 -0.48 10.69 -18.89
N VAL A 450 -1.60 9.97 -18.72
CA VAL A 450 -1.80 8.64 -19.32
C VAL A 450 -1.95 8.71 -20.84
N ALA A 451 -2.62 9.74 -21.37
CA ALA A 451 -2.79 9.92 -22.81
C ALA A 451 -1.47 10.24 -23.51
N GLU A 452 -0.60 11.05 -22.88
CA GLU A 452 0.72 11.38 -23.42
C GLU A 452 1.72 10.23 -23.30
N ARG A 453 1.73 9.50 -22.17
CA ARG A 453 2.68 8.42 -21.90
C ARG A 453 1.97 7.18 -21.32
N PRO A 454 1.37 6.33 -22.17
CA PRO A 454 0.60 5.17 -21.72
C PRO A 454 1.45 4.07 -21.06
N GLU A 455 2.76 4.12 -21.23
CA GLU A 455 3.75 3.20 -20.65
C GLU A 455 3.56 3.06 -19.13
N GLY A 456 3.29 4.16 -18.43
CA GLY A 456 3.08 4.14 -16.98
C GLY A 456 1.88 3.30 -16.56
N LEU A 457 0.77 3.37 -17.30
CA LEU A 457 -0.41 2.55 -17.06
C LEU A 457 -0.18 1.07 -17.39
N GLN A 458 0.58 0.78 -18.44
CA GLN A 458 0.92 -0.60 -18.81
C GLN A 458 1.70 -1.30 -17.69
N ILE A 459 2.70 -0.61 -17.11
CA ILE A 459 3.50 -1.14 -16.01
C ILE A 459 2.63 -1.36 -14.78
N ALA A 460 1.83 -0.36 -14.39
CA ALA A 460 0.91 -0.49 -13.26
C ALA A 460 -0.07 -1.66 -13.45
N THR A 461 -0.54 -1.89 -14.68
CA THR A 461 -1.42 -3.02 -15.01
C THR A 461 -0.73 -4.37 -14.77
N VAL A 462 0.56 -4.50 -15.10
CA VAL A 462 1.34 -5.73 -14.81
C VAL A 462 1.47 -5.96 -13.32
N PHE A 463 1.74 -4.92 -12.53
CA PHE A 463 1.78 -5.02 -11.06
C PHE A 463 0.43 -5.42 -10.47
N ILE A 464 -0.65 -4.75 -10.91
CA ILE A 464 -2.02 -5.06 -10.48
C ILE A 464 -2.37 -6.50 -10.86
N ALA A 465 -2.14 -6.92 -12.10
CA ALA A 465 -2.38 -8.28 -12.55
C ALA A 465 -1.57 -9.30 -11.75
N SER A 466 -0.30 -9.01 -11.45
CA SER A 466 0.56 -9.88 -10.63
C SER A 466 0.03 -10.02 -9.21
N ILE A 467 -0.37 -8.91 -8.57
CA ILE A 467 -1.00 -8.94 -7.24
C ILE A 467 -2.30 -9.73 -7.30
N LEU A 468 -3.17 -9.51 -8.29
CA LEU A 468 -4.43 -10.22 -8.44
C LEU A 468 -4.22 -11.73 -8.64
N VAL A 469 -3.27 -12.13 -9.49
CA VAL A 469 -2.93 -13.53 -9.75
C VAL A 469 -2.36 -14.19 -8.50
N VAL A 470 -1.38 -13.57 -7.84
CA VAL A 470 -0.79 -14.09 -6.59
C VAL A 470 -1.85 -14.18 -5.50
N SER A 471 -2.70 -13.16 -5.37
CA SER A 471 -3.81 -13.13 -4.40
C SER A 471 -4.81 -14.26 -4.66
N PHE A 472 -5.17 -14.49 -5.94
CA PHE A 472 -6.09 -15.55 -6.34
C PHE A 472 -5.49 -16.95 -6.12
N LEU A 473 -4.25 -17.18 -6.53
CA LEU A 473 -3.54 -18.44 -6.32
C LEU A 473 -3.34 -18.73 -4.82
N SER A 474 -2.97 -17.70 -4.04
CA SER A 474 -2.89 -17.81 -2.58
C SER A 474 -4.24 -18.22 -2.01
N ARG A 475 -5.33 -17.55 -2.41
CA ARG A 475 -6.69 -17.87 -1.95
C ARG A 475 -7.10 -19.30 -2.31
N LEU A 476 -6.81 -19.79 -3.51
CA LEU A 476 -7.11 -21.16 -3.93
C LEU A 476 -6.38 -22.20 -3.08
N TYR A 477 -5.08 -22.00 -2.84
CA TYR A 477 -4.28 -22.91 -2.00
C TYR A 477 -4.80 -22.95 -0.56
N ARG A 478 -5.17 -21.76 -0.07
CA ARG A 478 -5.57 -21.48 1.32
C ARG A 478 -7.02 -21.81 1.64
N ALA A 479 -7.89 -21.97 0.64
CA ALA A 479 -9.33 -22.15 0.86
C ALA A 479 -9.68 -23.45 1.60
N LEU A 480 -8.76 -24.41 1.66
CA LEU A 480 -8.95 -25.73 2.29
C LEU A 480 -8.20 -25.87 3.62
N GLU A 481 -7.56 -24.81 4.12
CA GLU A 481 -6.89 -24.81 5.43
C GLU A 481 -7.87 -24.47 6.55
N LEU A 482 -7.83 -25.23 7.65
CA LEU A 482 -8.58 -24.97 8.88
C LEU A 482 -7.88 -23.84 9.65
N ARG A 483 -8.56 -22.70 9.85
CA ARG A 483 -7.96 -21.47 10.42
C ARG A 483 -8.55 -20.97 11.73
N VAL A 484 -9.46 -21.74 12.29
CA VAL A 484 -10.01 -21.43 13.60
C VAL A 484 -9.07 -22.04 14.63
N GLU A 485 -8.31 -21.19 15.32
CA GLU A 485 -7.39 -21.60 16.39
C GLU A 485 -8.15 -21.87 17.69
N LYS A 486 -9.23 -21.12 17.93
CA LYS A 486 -10.02 -21.25 19.15
C LYS A 486 -11.51 -21.10 18.87
N VAL A 487 -12.31 -22.01 19.44
CA VAL A 487 -13.77 -21.87 19.50
C VAL A 487 -14.16 -21.42 20.90
N GLN A 488 -15.01 -20.39 20.99
CA GLN A 488 -15.58 -19.91 22.25
C GLN A 488 -17.10 -20.05 22.18
N LEU A 489 -17.66 -20.81 23.11
CA LEU A 489 -19.10 -20.94 23.29
C LEU A 489 -19.58 -19.91 24.30
N ASP A 490 -20.75 -19.33 24.06
CA ASP A 490 -21.47 -18.60 25.10
C ASP A 490 -22.15 -19.56 26.10
N PRO A 491 -22.65 -19.07 27.24
CA PRO A 491 -23.24 -19.94 28.26
C PRO A 491 -24.45 -20.77 27.76
N LEU A 492 -25.23 -20.24 26.81
CA LEU A 492 -26.38 -20.94 26.27
C LEU A 492 -25.97 -22.06 25.29
N ALA A 493 -24.99 -21.80 24.41
CA ALA A 493 -24.38 -22.82 23.57
C ALA A 493 -23.72 -23.92 24.40
N GLU A 494 -23.08 -23.58 25.53
CA GLU A 494 -22.58 -24.58 26.47
C GLU A 494 -23.71 -25.43 27.07
N HIS A 495 -24.85 -24.82 27.40
CA HIS A 495 -25.98 -25.54 27.98
C HIS A 495 -26.56 -26.58 27.02
N PHE A 496 -26.72 -26.24 25.73
CA PHE A 496 -27.20 -27.18 24.71
C PHE A 496 -26.33 -28.44 24.59
N LEU A 497 -25.03 -28.34 24.89
CA LEU A 497 -24.09 -29.46 24.83
C LEU A 497 -24.08 -30.30 26.12
N ARG A 498 -24.49 -29.74 27.27
CA ARG A 498 -24.55 -30.46 28.55
C ARG A 498 -25.81 -31.31 28.69
N ASP A 499 -26.89 -30.93 28.01
CA ASP A 499 -28.22 -31.55 28.11
C ASP A 499 -28.36 -32.93 27.41
N GLY A 500 -27.34 -33.80 27.53
CA GLY A 500 -27.53 -35.23 27.32
C GLY A 500 -27.67 -35.71 25.87
N VAL A 501 -26.91 -35.13 24.94
CA VAL A 501 -26.84 -35.67 23.57
C VAL A 501 -25.90 -36.87 23.54
N SER A 502 -26.43 -38.07 23.25
CA SER A 502 -25.63 -39.31 23.10
C SER A 502 -24.66 -39.23 21.91
N GLU A 503 -25.06 -38.57 20.82
CA GLU A 503 -24.25 -38.27 19.64
C GLU A 503 -24.55 -36.89 19.08
N VAL A 504 -23.54 -36.04 18.90
CA VAL A 504 -23.74 -34.66 18.45
C VAL A 504 -24.10 -34.63 16.96
N ARG A 505 -25.35 -34.26 16.64
CA ARG A 505 -25.87 -34.16 15.26
C ARG A 505 -26.14 -32.71 14.89
N LEU A 506 -25.42 -32.22 13.88
CA LEU A 506 -25.44 -30.83 13.42
C LEU A 506 -26.12 -30.73 12.07
N ILE A 507 -27.16 -29.91 11.94
CA ILE A 507 -27.79 -29.59 10.66
C ILE A 507 -27.29 -28.22 10.19
N ALA A 508 -26.58 -28.17 9.07
CA ALA A 508 -26.15 -26.91 8.48
C ALA A 508 -27.37 -26.19 7.86
N HIS A 509 -27.60 -24.95 8.29
CA HIS A 509 -28.75 -24.16 7.85
C HIS A 509 -28.34 -22.74 7.44
N HIS A 510 -28.89 -22.29 6.31
CA HIS A 510 -28.73 -20.94 5.82
C HIS A 510 -30.01 -20.16 6.11
N ARG A 511 -29.90 -19.19 7.03
CA ARG A 511 -31.02 -18.40 7.54
C ARG A 511 -31.61 -17.50 6.44
N GLN A 512 -32.91 -17.61 6.21
CA GLN A 512 -33.66 -16.72 5.32
C GLN A 512 -34.50 -15.71 6.12
N HIS A 513 -35.54 -16.20 6.82
CA HIS A 513 -36.48 -15.35 7.56
C HIS A 513 -36.29 -15.51 9.08
N GLY A 514 -35.71 -16.63 9.52
CA GLY A 514 -35.48 -16.94 10.93
C GLY A 514 -36.76 -17.25 11.70
N ALA A 515 -37.81 -17.71 11.01
CA ALA A 515 -39.07 -18.12 11.61
C ALA A 515 -39.02 -19.60 12.03
N ALA A 516 -39.69 -19.99 13.11
CA ALA A 516 -39.68 -21.37 13.62
C ALA A 516 -40.08 -22.42 12.56
N TYR A 517 -41.01 -22.08 11.66
CA TYR A 517 -41.44 -22.94 10.56
C TYR A 517 -40.31 -23.30 9.57
N GLU A 518 -39.35 -22.40 9.36
CA GLU A 518 -38.19 -22.60 8.48
C GLU A 518 -37.33 -23.78 8.98
N TYR A 519 -37.06 -23.83 10.27
CA TYR A 519 -36.29 -24.89 10.93
C TYR A 519 -37.05 -26.21 10.93
N SER A 520 -38.36 -26.20 11.26
CA SER A 520 -39.19 -27.41 11.24
C SER A 520 -39.25 -28.04 9.84
N GLN A 521 -39.34 -27.22 8.78
CA GLN A 521 -39.29 -27.71 7.41
C GLN A 521 -37.92 -28.30 7.05
N LYS A 522 -36.84 -27.60 7.40
CA LYS A 522 -35.47 -28.06 7.11
C LYS A 522 -35.16 -29.38 7.83
N GLU A 523 -35.54 -29.50 9.10
CA GLU A 523 -35.37 -30.72 9.88
C GLU A 523 -36.11 -31.90 9.25
N ARG A 524 -37.41 -31.75 8.95
CA ARG A 524 -38.21 -32.80 8.31
C ARG A 524 -37.58 -33.28 7.00
N ARG A 525 -37.08 -32.36 6.18
CA ARG A 525 -36.42 -32.69 4.91
C ARG A 525 -35.14 -33.49 5.12
N ILE A 526 -34.24 -33.01 5.99
CA ILE A 526 -32.99 -33.71 6.30
C ILE A 526 -33.26 -35.09 6.89
N ARG A 527 -34.26 -35.22 7.78
CA ARG A 527 -34.67 -36.52 8.34
C ARG A 527 -35.13 -37.50 7.27
N GLN A 528 -35.92 -37.04 6.31
CA GLN A 528 -36.39 -37.86 5.19
C GLN A 528 -35.26 -38.25 4.23
N GLU A 529 -34.37 -37.31 3.89
CA GLU A 529 -33.33 -37.51 2.87
C GLU A 529 -32.09 -38.27 3.39
N THR A 530 -31.84 -38.22 4.70
CA THR A 530 -30.67 -38.87 5.31
C THR A 530 -31.04 -40.03 6.25
N HIS A 531 -32.35 -40.36 6.33
CA HIS A 531 -32.91 -41.40 7.20
C HIS A 531 -32.55 -41.23 8.68
N LEU A 532 -32.56 -39.98 9.16
CA LEU A 532 -32.27 -39.64 10.55
C LEU A 532 -33.47 -39.97 11.46
N PRO A 533 -33.33 -40.86 12.47
CA PRO A 533 -34.41 -41.29 13.37
C PRO A 533 -35.07 -40.15 14.14
N GLU A 534 -36.41 -40.12 14.25
CA GLU A 534 -37.17 -39.02 14.85
C GLU A 534 -36.91 -38.77 16.35
N ASP A 535 -36.44 -39.79 17.07
CA ASP A 535 -36.14 -39.76 18.50
C ASP A 535 -34.79 -39.12 18.84
N GLU A 536 -33.94 -38.89 17.85
CA GLU A 536 -32.63 -38.28 18.06
C GLU A 536 -32.67 -36.76 18.02
N SER A 537 -32.03 -36.13 19.01
CA SER A 537 -31.91 -34.67 19.11
C SER A 537 -30.94 -34.10 18.08
N VAL A 538 -31.31 -32.99 17.45
CA VAL A 538 -30.48 -32.26 16.47
C VAL A 538 -30.18 -30.84 16.94
N LEU A 539 -29.02 -30.33 16.54
CA LEU A 539 -28.60 -28.95 16.72
C LEU A 539 -28.45 -28.29 15.35
N PHE A 540 -29.02 -27.12 15.17
CA PHE A 540 -28.80 -26.33 13.97
C PHE A 540 -27.48 -25.57 14.06
N VAL A 541 -26.75 -25.47 12.95
CA VAL A 541 -25.57 -24.61 12.84
C VAL A 541 -25.84 -23.55 11.79
N GLU A 542 -25.79 -22.30 12.22
CA GLU A 542 -25.92 -21.14 11.35
C GLU A 542 -24.60 -20.39 11.32
N VAL A 543 -24.07 -20.20 10.12
CA VAL A 543 -22.89 -19.38 9.90
C VAL A 543 -23.29 -18.18 9.06
N GLY A 544 -23.28 -17.00 9.68
CA GLY A 544 -23.33 -15.74 8.95
C GLY A 544 -21.96 -15.45 8.35
N VAL A 545 -21.93 -15.13 7.05
CA VAL A 545 -20.69 -14.66 6.42
C VAL A 545 -20.55 -13.16 6.67
N VAL A 546 -19.73 -12.83 7.66
CA VAL A 546 -19.14 -11.49 7.79
C VAL A 546 -17.99 -11.40 6.79
N ASP A 547 -17.70 -10.20 6.30
CA ASP A 547 -16.75 -9.92 5.22
C ASP A 547 -15.69 -11.04 5.07
N ALA A 548 -15.81 -11.84 4.00
CA ALA A 548 -15.03 -13.08 3.77
C ALA A 548 -13.48 -12.89 3.75
N SER A 549 -13.04 -11.66 3.94
CA SER A 549 -11.67 -11.21 4.03
C SER A 549 -11.21 -10.95 5.48
N GLU A 550 -12.07 -10.50 6.40
CA GLU A 550 -11.69 -10.25 7.79
C GLU A 550 -11.64 -11.56 8.59
N PHE A 551 -10.45 -12.17 8.63
CA PHE A 551 -10.22 -13.39 9.41
C PHE A 551 -10.04 -13.06 10.89
N SER A 552 -10.78 -13.78 11.75
CA SER A 552 -10.56 -13.86 13.20
C SER A 552 -10.15 -15.30 13.55
N GLY A 553 -9.06 -15.49 14.29
CA GLY A 553 -8.63 -16.81 14.78
C GLY A 553 -9.57 -17.41 15.83
N VAL A 554 -10.51 -16.61 16.36
CA VAL A 554 -11.51 -17.04 17.35
C VAL A 554 -12.90 -17.11 16.71
N LEU A 555 -13.49 -18.31 16.72
CA LEU A 555 -14.89 -18.54 16.34
C LEU A 555 -15.78 -18.40 17.57
N LYS A 556 -16.60 -17.34 17.60
CA LYS A 556 -17.53 -17.07 18.71
C LYS A 556 -18.90 -17.64 18.37
N VAL A 557 -19.30 -18.69 19.06
CA VAL A 557 -20.55 -19.41 18.84
C VAL A 557 -21.53 -19.03 19.94
N ARG A 558 -22.72 -18.59 19.53
CA ARG A 558 -23.82 -18.21 20.41
C ARG A 558 -24.96 -19.22 20.34
N GLY A 559 -25.50 -19.60 21.48
CA GLY A 559 -26.75 -20.35 21.56
C GLY A 559 -27.93 -19.44 21.22
N VAL A 560 -28.83 -19.92 20.38
CA VAL A 560 -30.10 -19.24 20.07
C VAL A 560 -31.20 -20.28 20.05
N GLU A 561 -32.35 -19.98 20.66
CA GLU A 561 -33.57 -20.80 20.55
C GLU A 561 -34.56 -20.09 19.62
N VAL A 562 -35.11 -20.84 18.66
CA VAL A 562 -36.20 -20.36 17.80
C VAL A 562 -37.31 -21.39 17.81
N GLY A 563 -38.39 -21.12 18.55
CA GLY A 563 -39.42 -22.11 18.82
C GLY A 563 -38.84 -23.24 19.67
N GLU A 564 -38.97 -24.48 19.20
CA GLU A 564 -38.43 -25.68 19.86
C GLU A 564 -36.99 -26.02 19.40
N HIS A 565 -36.42 -25.25 18.47
CA HIS A 565 -35.14 -25.55 17.83
C HIS A 565 -33.97 -24.87 18.52
N ARG A 566 -32.92 -25.65 18.80
CA ARG A 566 -31.64 -25.19 19.37
C ARG A 566 -30.64 -24.90 18.25
N ILE A 567 -30.09 -23.69 18.22
CA ILE A 567 -29.22 -23.19 17.15
C ILE A 567 -27.88 -22.72 17.73
N LEU A 568 -26.79 -23.21 17.15
CA LEU A 568 -25.44 -22.69 17.31
C LEU A 568 -25.18 -21.67 16.19
N ARG A 569 -25.28 -20.39 16.53
CA ARG A 569 -25.09 -19.28 15.59
C ARG A 569 -23.69 -18.70 15.72
N THR A 570 -23.00 -18.57 14.61
CA THR A 570 -21.67 -17.97 14.55
C THR A 570 -21.51 -17.11 13.32
N GLU A 571 -20.47 -16.30 13.33
CA GLU A 571 -20.04 -15.43 12.26
C GLU A 571 -18.63 -15.84 11.82
N SER A 572 -18.40 -15.99 10.50
CA SER A 572 -17.10 -16.43 9.97
C SER A 572 -16.90 -16.00 8.52
N SER A 573 -15.65 -15.89 8.09
CA SER A 573 -15.28 -15.53 6.70
C SER A 573 -15.58 -16.62 5.68
N ALA A 574 -15.75 -17.88 6.12
CA ALA A 574 -16.07 -19.01 5.27
C ALA A 574 -16.92 -20.05 6.03
N VAL A 575 -18.10 -20.34 5.49
CA VAL A 575 -19.06 -21.29 6.08
C VAL A 575 -18.45 -22.69 6.29
N PRO A 576 -17.77 -23.30 5.30
CA PRO A 576 -17.22 -24.65 5.46
C PRO A 576 -16.18 -24.73 6.57
N ASN A 577 -15.38 -23.68 6.72
CA ASN A 577 -14.33 -23.61 7.72
C ASN A 577 -14.88 -23.48 9.14
N ALA A 578 -15.93 -22.66 9.33
CA ALA A 578 -16.61 -22.56 10.61
C ALA A 578 -17.25 -23.88 11.05
N ILE A 579 -17.94 -24.56 10.11
CA ILE A 579 -18.59 -25.84 10.38
C ILE A 579 -17.55 -26.93 10.69
N ALA A 580 -16.46 -27.01 9.91
CA ALA A 580 -15.37 -27.95 10.16
C ALA A 580 -14.71 -27.72 11.53
N ALA A 581 -14.40 -26.46 11.86
CA ALA A 581 -13.79 -26.08 13.13
C ALA A 581 -14.69 -26.40 14.32
N LEU A 582 -15.98 -26.06 14.23
CA LEU A 582 -16.96 -26.39 15.25
C LEU A 582 -17.08 -27.91 15.43
N GLY A 583 -17.12 -28.68 14.35
CA GLY A 583 -17.15 -30.15 14.41
C GLY A 583 -15.93 -30.74 15.10
N LEU A 584 -14.73 -30.27 14.79
CA LEU A 584 -13.49 -30.73 15.44
C LEU A 584 -13.44 -30.33 16.93
N TYR A 585 -13.86 -29.11 17.25
CA TYR A 585 -13.95 -28.64 18.65
C TYR A 585 -14.96 -29.46 19.47
N LEU A 586 -16.14 -29.74 18.91
CA LEU A 586 -17.15 -30.55 19.58
C LEU A 586 -16.68 -31.98 19.80
N ARG A 587 -15.94 -32.54 18.85
CA ARG A 587 -15.29 -33.85 19.01
C ARG A 587 -14.33 -33.85 20.20
N GLU A 588 -13.42 -32.88 20.28
CA GLU A 588 -12.46 -32.78 21.39
C GLU A 588 -13.16 -32.59 22.73
N ARG A 589 -14.27 -31.85 22.74
CA ARG A 589 -15.01 -31.55 23.97
C ARG A 589 -15.87 -32.71 24.46
N THR A 590 -16.48 -33.47 23.55
CA THR A 590 -17.43 -34.55 23.87
C THR A 590 -16.82 -35.94 23.79
N GLY A 591 -15.64 -36.07 23.19
CA GLY A 591 -14.97 -37.36 22.94
C GLY A 591 -15.60 -38.20 21.83
N LYS A 592 -16.62 -37.69 21.12
CA LYS A 592 -17.35 -38.40 20.06
C LYS A 592 -17.31 -37.62 18.75
N ALA A 593 -17.17 -38.30 17.62
CA ALA A 593 -17.19 -37.65 16.32
C ALA A 593 -18.61 -37.14 15.99
N PRO A 594 -18.82 -35.82 15.77
CA PRO A 594 -20.13 -35.31 15.42
C PRO A 594 -20.53 -35.68 14.00
N HIS A 595 -21.84 -35.78 13.76
CA HIS A 595 -22.44 -36.00 12.45
C HIS A 595 -22.96 -34.66 11.92
N ILE A 596 -22.57 -34.28 10.71
CA ILE A 596 -22.89 -32.99 10.09
C ILE A 596 -23.73 -33.25 8.84
N TYR A 597 -24.95 -32.74 8.82
CA TYR A 597 -25.94 -32.95 7.77
C TYR A 597 -26.08 -31.71 6.89
N PHE A 598 -25.96 -31.94 5.58
CA PHE A 598 -26.09 -30.95 4.52
C PHE A 598 -27.18 -31.34 3.51
N GLU A 599 -27.56 -30.39 2.67
CA GLU A 599 -28.43 -30.61 1.50
C GLU A 599 -27.63 -30.29 0.22
N TRP A 600 -27.86 -31.05 -0.85
CA TRP A 600 -27.29 -30.74 -2.17
C TRP A 600 -27.85 -29.42 -2.70
N GLY A 601 -26.97 -28.59 -3.25
CA GLY A 601 -27.39 -27.39 -3.99
C GLY A 601 -27.68 -27.73 -5.45
N GLU A 602 -28.69 -27.09 -6.05
CA GLU A 602 -29.03 -27.28 -7.48
C GLU A 602 -28.08 -26.56 -8.47
N ARG A 603 -26.97 -26.00 -7.98
CA ARG A 603 -26.04 -25.23 -8.82
C ARG A 603 -25.04 -26.15 -9.51
N SER A 604 -24.56 -25.73 -10.69
CA SER A 604 -23.48 -26.46 -11.34
C SER A 604 -22.21 -26.44 -10.48
N PRO A 605 -21.39 -27.51 -10.49
CA PRO A 605 -20.19 -27.61 -9.65
C PRO A 605 -19.22 -26.43 -9.84
N LEU A 606 -19.07 -25.95 -11.08
CA LEU A 606 -18.20 -24.81 -11.39
C LEU A 606 -18.72 -23.50 -10.78
N GLN A 607 -20.04 -23.27 -10.82
CA GLN A 607 -20.64 -22.10 -10.18
C GLN A 607 -20.53 -22.16 -8.65
N ALA A 608 -20.69 -23.34 -8.06
CA ALA A 608 -20.55 -23.56 -6.63
C ALA A 608 -19.10 -23.36 -6.17
N ALA A 609 -18.11 -23.87 -6.92
CA ALA A 609 -16.69 -23.65 -6.66
C ALA A 609 -16.31 -22.17 -6.80
N LEU A 610 -16.73 -21.48 -7.87
CA LEU A 610 -16.45 -20.06 -8.07
C LEU A 610 -17.07 -19.20 -6.96
N ARG A 611 -18.32 -19.49 -6.56
CA ARG A 611 -18.95 -18.78 -5.45
C ARG A 611 -18.23 -19.01 -4.12
N PHE A 612 -17.77 -20.24 -3.85
CA PHE A 612 -16.98 -20.51 -2.66
C PHE A 612 -15.66 -19.71 -2.67
N VAL A 613 -14.94 -19.72 -3.79
CA VAL A 613 -13.68 -18.96 -3.94
C VAL A 613 -13.92 -17.46 -3.86
N LEU A 614 -15.03 -16.91 -4.34
CA LEU A 614 -15.26 -15.46 -4.32
C LEU A 614 -15.91 -14.96 -3.01
N PHE A 615 -16.88 -15.71 -2.48
CA PHE A 615 -17.78 -15.28 -1.41
C PHE A 615 -17.69 -16.12 -0.13
N GLY A 616 -16.88 -17.19 -0.09
CA GLY A 616 -16.81 -18.08 1.08
C GLY A 616 -18.04 -18.99 1.26
N GLU A 617 -18.99 -18.94 0.32
CA GLU A 617 -20.22 -19.74 0.28
C GLU A 617 -20.39 -20.34 -1.11
N GLY A 618 -20.71 -21.63 -1.22
CA GLY A 618 -20.81 -22.30 -2.50
C GLY A 618 -21.02 -23.80 -2.33
N ASP A 619 -20.02 -24.60 -2.67
CA ASP A 619 -20.03 -26.05 -2.43
C ASP A 619 -19.68 -26.39 -0.97
N VAL A 620 -20.53 -25.93 -0.05
CA VAL A 620 -20.29 -26.08 1.40
C VAL A 620 -20.07 -27.53 1.83
N PRO A 621 -20.85 -28.53 1.38
CA PRO A 621 -20.70 -29.90 1.86
C PRO A 621 -19.36 -30.52 1.44
N THR A 622 -19.00 -30.41 0.16
CA THR A 622 -17.77 -30.99 -0.39
C THR A 622 -16.54 -30.33 0.22
N VAL A 623 -16.55 -29.00 0.33
CA VAL A 623 -15.44 -28.24 0.91
C VAL A 623 -15.29 -28.55 2.40
N THR A 624 -16.38 -28.64 3.17
CA THR A 624 -16.31 -28.97 4.60
C THR A 624 -15.68 -30.34 4.79
N ARG A 625 -16.10 -31.34 4.00
CA ARG A 625 -15.53 -32.68 4.04
C ARG A 625 -14.03 -32.68 3.70
N GLU A 626 -13.60 -31.93 2.70
CA GLU A 626 -12.19 -31.85 2.31
C GLU A 626 -11.33 -31.16 3.37
N ILE A 627 -11.83 -30.09 4.00
CA ILE A 627 -11.16 -29.43 5.13
C ILE A 627 -11.01 -30.42 6.29
N LEU A 628 -12.08 -31.12 6.67
CA LEU A 628 -12.05 -32.16 7.70
C LEU A 628 -11.08 -33.30 7.35
N ARG A 629 -10.99 -33.68 6.07
CA ARG A 629 -10.07 -34.72 5.59
C ARG A 629 -8.60 -34.33 5.75
N ARG A 630 -8.27 -33.07 5.51
CA ARG A 630 -6.92 -32.53 5.68
C ARG A 630 -6.57 -32.31 7.15
N ALA A 631 -7.52 -31.79 7.94
CA ALA A 631 -7.31 -31.49 9.35
C ALA A 631 -7.23 -32.74 10.23
N GLU A 632 -8.06 -33.75 9.97
CA GLU A 632 -8.04 -35.04 10.65
C GLU A 632 -7.91 -36.17 9.62
N PRO A 633 -6.68 -36.67 9.36
CA PRO A 633 -6.46 -37.74 8.40
C PRO A 633 -7.11 -39.08 8.80
N ASN A 634 -7.30 -39.35 10.10
CA ASN A 634 -7.90 -40.60 10.58
C ASN A 634 -9.42 -40.59 10.36
N PRO A 635 -9.98 -41.49 9.52
CA PRO A 635 -11.41 -41.54 9.27
C PRO A 635 -12.29 -41.78 10.50
N GLU A 636 -11.79 -42.52 11.51
CA GLU A 636 -12.56 -42.86 12.72
C GLU A 636 -12.71 -41.69 13.69
N LEU A 637 -11.75 -40.76 13.66
CA LEU A 637 -11.75 -39.57 14.51
C LEU A 637 -12.34 -38.35 13.79
N ARG A 638 -12.69 -38.48 12.51
CA ARG A 638 -13.16 -37.36 11.71
C ARG A 638 -14.67 -37.17 11.89
N PRO A 639 -15.15 -35.93 12.11
CA PRO A 639 -16.58 -35.62 11.99
C PRO A 639 -17.17 -36.16 10.69
N ALA A 640 -18.28 -36.88 10.78
CA ALA A 640 -18.93 -37.51 9.64
C ALA A 640 -19.78 -36.47 8.89
N THR A 641 -19.63 -36.37 7.57
CA THR A 641 -20.43 -35.46 6.74
C THR A 641 -21.44 -36.26 5.92
N HIS A 642 -22.71 -35.93 6.08
CA HIS A 642 -23.85 -36.51 5.36
C HIS A 642 -24.46 -35.46 4.44
N VAL A 643 -24.80 -35.83 3.21
CA VAL A 643 -25.45 -34.92 2.26
C VAL A 643 -26.72 -35.59 1.76
N GLY A 644 -27.86 -35.01 2.12
CA GLY A 644 -29.18 -35.40 1.62
C GLY A 644 -29.52 -34.69 0.32
N GLY A 645 -30.26 -35.36 -0.55
CA GLY A 645 -30.85 -34.76 -1.74
C GLY A 645 -31.60 -35.81 -2.57
N ARG A 646 -32.45 -35.33 -3.47
CA ARG A 646 -33.23 -36.17 -4.40
C ARG A 646 -32.54 -36.32 -5.74
#